data_AF-A0A3A8J2I8-F1
#
_entry.id   AF-A0A3A8J2I8-F1
#
_cell.length_a   1.000
_cell.length_b   1.000
_cell.length_c   1.000
_cell.angle_alpha   90.00
_cell.angle_beta   90.00
_cell.angle_gamma   90.00
#
_symmetry.space_group_name_H-M   'P 1'
#
loop_
_entity.id
_entity.type
_entity.pdbx_description
1 polymer ?
#
loop_
_entity_poly.entity_id
_entity_poly.type
_entity_poly.pdbx_seq_one_letter_code
_entity_poly.pdbx_strand_id
1 'polypeptide(L)'
;MNTTGIGYARKLVLDEAVPQVLLDAYGDKAIVVVKGAPLEGHEPIASLGNLRIHVMDRHQAPGPNDPRVVVIEPVLCERRGRQVTTPQDPRVGIDDEVCTSTYLVDRLRELRNAGVEDLLITEDTGLLPKSGQQGLPFRPIELAHEPELFISILELIGLPQARNLLPREASPLRLAIIDESFSGLPEGFPAPQFVGLPRAAPNPIIKAPMEPGHGTLMAAAVKQALGKYVTLQLYRLVPTEEDVHSSWIAPTDVALSLAHAIGVQNADVVLIPMGDGLWGTPRHLQEVLREARRAGRDGKGVPIICPTGDATWNHDQTSVDGMSYAIGADELHSQPWVIAVGAADVAGRWYRRFNRTSCAPLGRFGPSVALCAPGEICRLETLERRPVDDTSLASALVAASAAVVLRQAPQLDTDEVRALLQWTADLAPIVDSGPGPARAGFNEFDRLGHNLKVGAGRVNTLAATLAAGDPVCAALLLTRPGPGRIPTRGVAESEPALLRALAWYGWTRRAPATLGEPWRALLEDYLQVRPSLARLVLHSWRWREALMWLARHLMALWETGDVTLETVGAHDHGALVRRLAYVLEALRLELETVAFRHEAPALQGWLEQLEQRLSVLPGGHLQRFIFGRRGAFSEKWMIPEPNIFSVDPPWLFPDVG
;
A
#
# COMPACT_ATOMS: atom_id res chain seq x y z
N MET A 1 21.04 -10.06 30.99
CA MET A 1 19.74 -9.37 30.87
C MET A 1 19.00 -10.00 29.70
N ASN A 2 17.90 -10.66 30.02
CA ASN A 2 17.11 -11.48 29.11
C ASN A 2 16.38 -10.58 28.10
N THR A 3 16.75 -10.67 26.83
CA THR A 3 16.02 -10.03 25.74
C THR A 3 14.79 -10.85 25.41
N THR A 4 13.68 -10.56 26.08
CA THR A 4 12.32 -10.87 25.63
C THR A 4 12.01 -9.96 24.44
N GLY A 5 12.56 -10.28 23.28
CA GLY A 5 12.09 -9.69 22.03
C GLY A 5 10.64 -10.10 21.83
N ILE A 6 9.72 -9.12 21.84
CA ILE A 6 8.32 -9.30 21.52
C ILE A 6 8.27 -9.87 20.11
N GLY A 7 7.93 -11.16 20.02
CA GLY A 7 7.96 -11.90 18.78
C GLY A 7 6.61 -11.81 18.11
N TYR A 8 6.59 -11.16 16.94
CA TYR A 8 5.62 -11.36 15.87
C TYR A 8 5.08 -12.79 15.86
N ALA A 9 3.75 -12.92 16.03
CA ALA A 9 3.00 -14.17 15.88
C ALA A 9 3.68 -15.44 16.47
N ARG A 10 4.40 -15.31 17.60
CA ARG A 10 5.09 -16.45 18.24
C ARG A 10 4.10 -17.33 19.00
N LYS A 11 3.39 -18.13 18.21
CA LYS A 11 2.62 -19.34 18.48
C LYS A 11 1.38 -19.25 17.60
N LEU A 12 1.52 -19.50 16.29
CA LEU A 12 0.43 -20.24 15.66
C LEU A 12 0.28 -21.54 16.44
N VAL A 13 -0.97 -21.97 16.61
CA VAL A 13 -1.44 -23.16 17.33
C VAL A 13 -0.77 -24.44 16.80
N LEU A 14 0.53 -24.56 17.05
CA LEU A 14 1.30 -25.76 16.80
C LEU A 14 1.25 -26.64 18.06
N ASP A 15 1.05 -26.03 19.24
CA ASP A 15 1.31 -26.65 20.54
C ASP A 15 0.32 -26.30 21.68
N GLU A 16 -0.79 -25.58 21.44
CA GLU A 16 -1.72 -25.16 22.52
C GLU A 16 -3.15 -25.67 22.30
N ALA A 17 -3.76 -26.22 23.35
CA ALA A 17 -5.16 -26.65 23.32
C ALA A 17 -6.11 -25.46 23.17
N VAL A 18 -7.09 -25.55 22.26
CA VAL A 18 -8.18 -24.58 22.15
C VAL A 18 -8.90 -24.48 23.51
N PRO A 19 -8.99 -23.29 24.13
CA PRO A 19 -9.69 -23.12 25.39
C PRO A 19 -11.11 -23.65 25.31
N GLN A 20 -11.53 -24.47 26.27
CA GLN A 20 -12.87 -25.06 26.30
C GLN A 20 -13.96 -23.99 26.17
N VAL A 21 -13.75 -22.81 26.75
CA VAL A 21 -14.67 -21.67 26.64
C VAL A 21 -14.90 -21.20 25.19
N LEU A 22 -13.89 -21.31 24.32
CA LEU A 22 -14.04 -20.99 22.89
C LEU A 22 -14.72 -22.12 22.13
N LEU A 23 -14.45 -23.38 22.48
CA LEU A 23 -15.17 -24.53 21.93
C LEU A 23 -16.66 -24.47 22.27
N ASP A 24 -16.99 -24.13 23.52
CA ASP A 24 -18.37 -23.99 23.98
C ASP A 24 -19.07 -22.80 23.30
N ALA A 25 -18.35 -21.70 23.06
CA ALA A 25 -18.90 -20.51 22.42
C ALA A 25 -19.10 -20.66 20.91
N TYR A 26 -18.14 -21.29 20.21
CA TYR A 26 -18.02 -21.23 18.75
C TYR A 26 -17.90 -22.58 18.04
N GLY A 27 -17.79 -23.70 18.76
CA GLY A 27 -17.52 -25.02 18.18
C GLY A 27 -18.60 -25.55 17.22
N ASP A 28 -19.85 -25.10 17.36
CA ASP A 28 -20.97 -25.41 16.44
C ASP A 28 -21.59 -24.14 15.80
N LYS A 29 -20.82 -23.05 15.77
CA LYS A 29 -21.24 -21.79 15.15
C LYS A 29 -20.73 -21.69 13.73
N ALA A 30 -21.46 -20.94 12.90
CA ALA A 30 -21.10 -20.60 11.54
C ALA A 30 -21.05 -19.09 11.33
N ILE A 31 -20.05 -18.65 10.57
CA ILE A 31 -20.03 -17.35 9.89
C ILE A 31 -20.92 -17.45 8.65
N VAL A 32 -21.96 -16.63 8.62
CA VAL A 32 -22.87 -16.52 7.48
C VAL A 32 -22.77 -15.13 6.88
N VAL A 33 -22.36 -15.05 5.62
CA VAL A 33 -22.28 -13.80 4.86
C VAL A 33 -23.43 -13.75 3.87
N VAL A 34 -24.23 -12.68 3.93
CA VAL A 34 -25.35 -12.45 3.00
C VAL A 34 -25.24 -11.11 2.29
N LYS A 35 -25.84 -11.02 1.10
CA LYS A 35 -26.01 -9.77 0.34
C LYS A 35 -27.42 -9.22 0.52
N GLY A 36 -27.53 -7.91 0.76
CA GLY A 36 -28.80 -7.20 0.84
C GLY A 36 -29.31 -7.02 2.26
N ALA A 37 -30.60 -7.26 2.44
CA ALA A 37 -31.27 -7.14 3.73
C ALA A 37 -30.72 -8.17 4.73
N PRO A 38 -30.63 -7.83 6.03
CA PRO A 38 -30.32 -8.79 7.09
C PRO A 38 -31.25 -10.00 7.06
N LEU A 39 -30.78 -11.11 7.62
CA LEU A 39 -31.61 -12.29 7.85
C LEU A 39 -32.70 -11.97 8.88
N GLU A 40 -33.92 -12.43 8.61
CA GLU A 40 -35.07 -12.15 9.47
C GLU A 40 -34.84 -12.72 10.87
N GLY A 41 -35.01 -11.90 11.91
CA GLY A 41 -34.79 -12.30 13.30
C GLY A 41 -33.32 -12.37 13.74
N HIS A 42 -32.36 -12.04 12.86
CA HIS A 42 -30.93 -12.08 13.18
C HIS A 42 -30.24 -10.75 12.87
N GLU A 43 -29.68 -10.10 13.90
CA GLU A 43 -28.86 -8.91 13.69
C GLU A 43 -27.48 -9.28 13.13
N PRO A 44 -26.95 -8.51 12.17
CA PRO A 44 -25.59 -8.70 11.68
C PRO A 44 -24.58 -8.21 12.71
N ILE A 45 -23.53 -8.98 12.95
CA ILE A 45 -22.41 -8.57 13.81
C ILE A 45 -21.52 -7.53 13.12
N ALA A 46 -21.56 -7.48 11.79
CA ALA A 46 -20.91 -6.43 11.01
C ALA A 46 -21.62 -6.21 9.66
N SER A 47 -21.48 -5.01 9.14
CA SER A 47 -22.02 -4.61 7.84
C SER A 47 -21.00 -3.81 7.07
N LEU A 48 -20.88 -4.08 5.77
CA LEU A 48 -20.04 -3.31 4.86
C LEU A 48 -20.74 -3.20 3.52
N GLY A 49 -21.10 -1.99 3.08
CA GLY A 49 -21.85 -1.80 1.84
C GLY A 49 -23.12 -2.66 1.80
N ASN A 50 -23.20 -3.57 0.83
CA ASN A 50 -24.31 -4.52 0.68
C ASN A 50 -24.09 -5.86 1.41
N LEU A 51 -22.96 -6.07 2.08
CA LEU A 51 -22.67 -7.28 2.85
C LEU A 51 -23.14 -7.17 4.29
N ARG A 52 -23.64 -8.28 4.81
CA ARG A 52 -24.01 -8.49 6.21
C ARG A 52 -23.33 -9.77 6.69
N ILE A 53 -22.66 -9.70 7.84
CA ILE A 53 -21.94 -10.81 8.46
C ILE A 53 -22.70 -11.19 9.72
N HIS A 54 -23.00 -12.47 9.87
CA HIS A 54 -23.69 -13.03 11.04
C HIS A 54 -22.84 -14.16 11.63
N VAL A 55 -22.90 -14.30 12.96
CA VAL A 55 -22.51 -15.52 13.67
C VAL A 55 -23.78 -16.17 14.18
N MET A 56 -24.02 -17.43 13.82
CA MET A 56 -25.22 -18.15 14.24
C MET A 56 -24.94 -19.63 14.47
N ASP A 57 -25.86 -20.31 15.14
CA ASP A 57 -25.79 -21.76 15.24
C ASP A 57 -25.87 -22.40 13.86
N ARG A 58 -25.07 -23.45 13.64
CA ARG A 58 -25.04 -24.19 12.36
C ARG A 58 -26.43 -24.58 11.86
N HIS A 59 -27.32 -25.00 12.75
CA HIS A 59 -28.67 -25.44 12.42
C HIS A 59 -29.64 -24.29 12.07
N GLN A 60 -29.28 -23.05 12.40
CA GLN A 60 -30.02 -21.84 12.05
C GLN A 60 -29.51 -21.21 10.75
N ALA A 61 -28.33 -21.62 10.27
CA ALA A 61 -27.77 -21.13 9.02
C ALA A 61 -28.75 -21.40 7.86
N PRO A 62 -29.00 -20.40 6.98
CA PRO A 62 -29.91 -20.59 5.86
C PRO A 62 -29.41 -21.73 4.96
N GLY A 63 -30.34 -22.43 4.30
CA GLY A 63 -29.97 -23.47 3.35
C GLY A 63 -29.13 -22.92 2.19
N PRO A 64 -28.29 -23.74 1.55
CA PRO A 64 -27.42 -23.32 0.45
C PRO A 64 -28.17 -22.79 -0.79
N ASN A 65 -29.49 -22.92 -0.83
CA ASN A 65 -30.36 -22.44 -1.90
C ASN A 65 -30.87 -21.00 -1.69
N ASP A 66 -30.58 -20.34 -0.56
CA ASP A 66 -30.93 -18.93 -0.38
C ASP A 66 -30.02 -18.07 -1.28
N PRO A 67 -30.58 -17.36 -2.28
CA PRO A 67 -29.79 -16.60 -3.25
C PRO A 67 -29.05 -15.41 -2.65
N ARG A 68 -29.35 -15.02 -1.41
CA ARG A 68 -28.66 -13.95 -0.69
C ARG A 68 -27.39 -14.44 -0.01
N VAL A 69 -27.30 -15.73 0.31
CA VAL A 69 -26.15 -16.31 1.02
C VAL A 69 -24.98 -16.41 0.07
N VAL A 70 -23.85 -15.86 0.50
CA VAL A 70 -22.59 -15.87 -0.24
C VAL A 70 -21.62 -16.90 0.36
N VAL A 71 -21.57 -16.96 1.69
CA VAL A 71 -20.65 -17.83 2.44
C VAL A 71 -21.36 -18.38 3.67
N ILE A 72 -21.14 -19.66 3.94
CA ILE A 72 -21.40 -20.32 5.23
C ILE A 72 -20.12 -21.09 5.55
N GLU A 73 -19.40 -20.67 6.59
CA GLU A 73 -18.16 -21.30 7.06
C GLU A 73 -18.23 -21.52 8.57
N PRO A 74 -17.66 -22.60 9.12
CA PRO A 74 -17.58 -22.76 10.57
C PRO A 74 -16.75 -21.63 11.20
N VAL A 75 -17.09 -21.21 12.42
CA VAL A 75 -16.26 -20.24 13.16
C VAL A 75 -14.95 -20.91 13.62
N LEU A 76 -14.99 -22.20 13.98
CA LEU A 76 -13.82 -23.02 14.33
C LEU A 76 -13.68 -24.20 13.35
N CYS A 77 -12.55 -24.30 12.63
CA CYS A 77 -12.31 -25.30 11.58
C CYS A 77 -11.02 -26.13 11.81
N GLU A 78 -10.89 -27.25 11.10
CA GLU A 78 -9.65 -28.05 11.08
C GLU A 78 -8.57 -27.43 10.15
N ARG A 79 -7.30 -27.55 10.56
CA ARG A 79 -6.09 -27.04 9.88
C ARG A 79 -5.71 -27.86 8.63
N ARG A 80 -5.09 -27.26 7.61
CA ARG A 80 -4.62 -27.91 6.36
C ARG A 80 -3.18 -27.48 5.96
N GLY A 81 -2.13 -27.95 6.65
CA GLY A 81 -0.81 -27.31 6.44
C GLY A 81 0.47 -27.99 6.95
N ARG A 82 0.41 -29.17 7.56
CA ARG A 82 1.57 -30.07 7.66
C ARG A 82 1.11 -31.47 7.31
N GLN A 83 1.92 -32.21 6.55
CA GLN A 83 1.70 -33.65 6.40
C GLN A 83 1.48 -34.23 7.79
N VAL A 84 0.28 -34.75 8.02
CA VAL A 84 -0.04 -35.66 9.10
C VAL A 84 0.89 -36.86 8.89
N THR A 85 2.08 -36.83 9.49
CA THR A 85 3.08 -37.88 9.33
C THR A 85 2.60 -39.20 9.95
N THR A 86 1.63 -39.12 10.87
CA THR A 86 0.91 -40.27 11.42
C THR A 86 -0.55 -39.89 11.74
N PRO A 87 -1.52 -40.82 11.66
CA PRO A 87 -2.92 -40.60 12.07
C PRO A 87 -3.13 -40.14 13.53
N GLN A 88 -2.05 -40.01 14.31
CA GLN A 88 -2.02 -39.72 15.74
C GLN A 88 -1.59 -38.27 16.07
N ASP A 89 -1.34 -37.39 15.08
CA ASP A 89 -1.00 -35.97 15.32
C ASP A 89 -2.06 -35.01 14.73
N PRO A 90 -3.26 -34.90 15.34
CA PRO A 90 -4.30 -33.97 14.89
C PRO A 90 -4.04 -32.57 15.43
N ARG A 91 -3.34 -31.73 14.66
CA ARG A 91 -3.16 -30.31 15.01
C ARG A 91 -4.43 -29.53 14.65
N VAL A 92 -5.07 -28.98 15.68
CA VAL A 92 -6.33 -28.22 15.61
C VAL A 92 -6.00 -26.73 15.73
N GLY A 93 -6.49 -25.89 14.82
CA GLY A 93 -6.35 -24.43 14.90
C GLY A 93 -7.70 -23.72 14.95
N ILE A 94 -7.72 -22.43 15.28
CA ILE A 94 -8.92 -21.58 15.27
C ILE A 94 -8.91 -20.76 13.99
N ASP A 95 -9.82 -21.06 13.07
CA ASP A 95 -10.08 -20.30 11.83
C ASP A 95 -8.79 -19.94 11.08
N ASP A 96 -7.72 -20.73 11.21
CA ASP A 96 -6.37 -20.31 10.86
C ASP A 96 -5.82 -21.05 9.64
N GLU A 97 -6.57 -21.85 8.91
CA GLU A 97 -6.17 -22.32 7.58
C GLU A 97 -7.44 -22.69 6.81
N VAL A 98 -7.53 -22.28 5.53
CA VAL A 98 -8.58 -22.63 4.53
C VAL A 98 -9.72 -23.46 5.15
N CYS A 99 -10.73 -22.76 5.70
CA CYS A 99 -11.89 -23.38 6.34
C CYS A 99 -12.30 -24.65 5.58
N THR A 100 -12.00 -25.82 6.13
CA THR A 100 -12.64 -27.04 5.64
C THR A 100 -14.14 -26.88 5.91
N SER A 101 -14.99 -27.53 5.11
CA SER A 101 -16.43 -27.55 5.40
C SER A 101 -16.76 -28.29 6.71
N THR A 102 -15.75 -28.81 7.40
CA THR A 102 -15.84 -29.67 8.57
C THR A 102 -15.73 -28.83 9.84
N TYR A 103 -16.74 -28.94 10.70
CA TYR A 103 -16.77 -28.27 12.00
C TYR A 103 -15.80 -28.97 12.95
N LEU A 104 -15.06 -28.19 13.76
CA LEU A 104 -14.07 -28.75 14.68
C LEU A 104 -14.69 -29.78 15.66
N VAL A 105 -15.93 -29.55 16.11
CA VAL A 105 -16.64 -30.48 17.00
C VAL A 105 -16.89 -31.85 16.36
N ASP A 106 -17.18 -31.88 15.06
CA ASP A 106 -17.39 -33.13 14.33
C ASP A 106 -16.06 -33.88 14.18
N ARG A 107 -14.97 -33.16 13.92
CA ARG A 107 -13.63 -33.74 13.85
C ARG A 107 -13.17 -34.34 15.18
N LEU A 108 -13.38 -33.62 16.29
CA LEU A 108 -13.09 -34.12 17.63
C LEU A 108 -13.92 -35.36 17.97
N ARG A 109 -15.20 -35.41 17.53
CA ARG A 109 -16.06 -36.58 17.69
C ARG A 109 -15.58 -37.77 16.86
N GLU A 110 -15.17 -37.56 15.62
CA GLU A 110 -14.56 -38.59 14.76
C GLU A 110 -13.31 -39.19 15.40
N LEU A 111 -12.40 -38.35 15.89
CA LEU A 111 -11.17 -38.78 16.55
C LEU A 111 -11.48 -39.60 17.82
N ARG A 112 -12.41 -39.12 18.65
CA ARG A 112 -12.87 -39.85 19.84
C ARG A 112 -13.47 -41.20 19.49
N ASN A 113 -14.32 -41.25 18.46
CA ASN A 113 -14.94 -42.49 17.97
C ASN A 113 -13.91 -43.47 17.38
N ALA A 114 -12.78 -42.96 16.87
CA ALA A 114 -11.65 -43.77 16.39
C ALA A 114 -10.78 -44.33 17.54
N GLY A 115 -11.18 -44.15 18.80
CA GLY A 115 -10.41 -44.61 19.96
C GLY A 115 -9.16 -43.81 20.23
N VAL A 116 -9.08 -42.58 19.69
CA VAL A 116 -8.01 -41.63 19.99
C VAL A 116 -8.39 -40.91 21.28
N GLU A 117 -8.15 -41.56 22.42
CA GLU A 117 -8.35 -40.96 23.75
C GLU A 117 -7.15 -40.07 24.13
N ASP A 118 -7.45 -38.90 24.70
CA ASP A 118 -6.50 -37.98 25.36
C ASP A 118 -5.26 -37.55 24.56
N LEU A 119 -5.48 -36.96 23.38
CA LEU A 119 -4.50 -36.06 22.76
C LEU A 119 -4.97 -34.61 22.88
N LEU A 120 -5.18 -34.15 24.12
CA LEU A 120 -4.72 -32.80 24.44
C LEU A 120 -3.21 -32.87 24.28
N ILE A 121 -2.69 -32.16 23.28
CA ILE A 121 -1.27 -32.08 22.95
C ILE A 121 -0.51 -31.86 24.26
N THR A 122 0.14 -32.90 24.78
CA THR A 122 1.12 -32.75 25.83
C THR A 122 2.26 -31.94 25.24
N GLU A 123 2.62 -30.85 25.93
CA GLU A 123 3.84 -30.09 25.69
C GLU A 123 5.02 -31.07 25.50
N ASP A 124 5.39 -31.34 24.25
CA ASP A 124 6.71 -31.88 24.00
C ASP A 124 7.68 -30.70 24.13
N THR A 125 8.14 -30.50 25.37
CA THR A 125 9.18 -29.54 25.78
C THR A 125 10.53 -29.79 25.09
N GLY A 126 10.60 -30.73 24.15
CA GLY A 126 11.64 -30.86 23.14
C GLY A 126 11.64 -29.68 22.17
N LEU A 127 12.07 -28.51 22.65
CA LEU A 127 12.60 -27.43 21.85
C LEU A 127 13.49 -28.02 20.75
N LEU A 128 12.96 -28.14 19.53
CA LEU A 128 13.81 -28.21 18.36
C LEU A 128 14.71 -26.98 18.47
N PRO A 129 16.05 -27.18 18.60
CA PRO A 129 16.93 -26.05 18.76
C PRO A 129 16.69 -25.14 17.58
N LYS A 130 16.44 -23.86 17.85
CA LYS A 130 16.80 -22.80 16.89
C LYS A 130 18.17 -23.21 16.36
N SER A 131 18.28 -23.47 15.06
CA SER A 131 19.59 -23.64 14.43
C SER A 131 20.45 -22.46 14.88
N GLY A 132 21.41 -22.80 15.73
CA GLY A 132 21.80 -22.01 16.89
C GLY A 132 22.38 -22.91 18.01
N GLN A 133 22.65 -24.18 17.73
CA GLN A 133 23.92 -24.77 18.18
C GLN A 133 24.98 -24.13 17.25
N GLN A 134 25.88 -23.26 17.69
CA GLN A 134 26.67 -23.27 18.90
C GLN A 134 26.88 -21.84 19.45
N GLY A 135 26.61 -21.64 20.74
CA GLY A 135 27.50 -20.89 21.64
C GLY A 135 27.79 -19.40 21.40
N LEU A 136 27.13 -18.71 20.47
CA LEU A 136 27.31 -17.26 20.31
C LEU A 136 26.01 -16.52 20.65
N PRO A 137 26.02 -15.59 21.62
CA PRO A 137 24.85 -14.76 21.87
C PRO A 137 24.55 -13.99 20.59
N PHE A 138 23.37 -14.22 20.02
CA PHE A 138 22.83 -13.44 18.92
C PHE A 138 22.53 -12.03 19.47
N ARG A 139 23.57 -11.21 19.62
CA ARG A 139 23.43 -9.76 19.72
C ARG A 139 23.26 -9.28 18.29
N PRO A 140 22.15 -8.62 17.93
CA PRO A 140 22.15 -7.76 16.75
C PRO A 140 23.39 -6.88 16.87
N ILE A 141 24.33 -7.02 15.93
CA ILE A 141 25.48 -6.12 15.91
C ILE A 141 24.88 -4.78 15.52
N GLU A 142 24.80 -3.87 16.49
CA GLU A 142 24.59 -2.45 16.26
C GLU A 142 25.73 -2.00 15.34
N LEU A 143 25.46 -1.93 14.04
CA LEU A 143 26.29 -1.12 13.18
C LEU A 143 26.04 0.31 13.66
N ALA A 144 27.06 0.90 14.30
CA ALA A 144 27.11 2.31 14.61
C ALA A 144 27.12 3.05 13.28
N HIS A 145 25.94 3.25 12.71
CA HIS A 145 25.75 4.07 11.54
C HIS A 145 25.71 5.52 12.02
N GLU A 146 26.60 6.35 11.47
CA GLU A 146 26.63 7.77 11.78
C GLU A 146 25.27 8.40 11.41
N PRO A 147 24.60 9.16 12.31
CA PRO A 147 23.33 9.83 12.04
C PRO A 147 23.30 10.64 10.74
N GLU A 148 24.46 11.17 10.36
CA GLU A 148 24.71 11.99 9.17
C GLU A 148 24.69 11.20 7.85
N LEU A 149 24.74 9.85 7.91
CA LEU A 149 24.70 8.96 6.74
C LEU A 149 23.30 8.37 6.46
N PHE A 150 22.32 8.62 7.32
CA PHE A 150 20.96 8.13 7.13
C PHE A 150 20.18 9.02 6.15
N ILE A 151 19.92 8.49 4.96
CA ILE A 151 18.95 9.08 4.05
C ILE A 151 17.57 8.95 4.70
N SER A 152 16.82 10.03 4.80
CA SER A 152 15.43 9.95 5.24
C SER A 152 14.66 9.10 4.23
N ILE A 153 14.16 7.93 4.68
CA ILE A 153 13.32 7.04 3.87
C ILE A 153 12.08 7.77 3.31
N LEU A 154 11.63 8.84 3.98
CA LEU A 154 10.52 9.68 3.53
C LEU A 154 10.94 10.56 2.34
N GLU A 155 12.14 11.13 2.38
CA GLU A 155 12.70 11.91 1.26
C GLU A 155 12.97 11.02 0.05
N LEU A 156 13.42 9.78 0.28
CA LEU A 156 13.70 8.80 -0.77
C LEU A 156 12.46 8.49 -1.63
N ILE A 157 11.28 8.47 -1.01
CA ILE A 157 10.00 8.27 -1.70
C ILE A 157 9.31 9.58 -2.08
N GLY A 158 9.96 10.74 -1.89
CA GLY A 158 9.43 12.07 -2.22
C GLY A 158 8.24 12.54 -1.38
N LEU A 159 8.03 11.94 -0.19
CA LEU A 159 6.83 12.19 0.60
C LEU A 159 6.77 13.60 1.22
N PRO A 160 7.87 14.18 1.75
CA PRO A 160 7.89 15.58 2.20
C PRO A 160 7.52 16.57 1.09
N GLN A 161 8.05 16.38 -0.11
CA GLN A 161 7.77 17.20 -1.29
C GLN A 161 6.30 17.09 -1.69
N ALA A 162 5.77 15.86 -1.74
CA ALA A 162 4.37 15.62 -2.05
C ALA A 162 3.44 16.32 -1.05
N ARG A 163 3.78 16.31 0.25
CA ARG A 163 3.03 17.01 1.30
C ARG A 163 2.98 18.53 1.09
N ASN A 164 4.02 19.14 0.54
CA ASN A 164 4.05 20.57 0.21
C ASN A 164 3.15 20.91 -1.00
N LEU A 165 2.80 19.92 -1.82
CA LEU A 165 1.89 20.10 -2.95
C LEU A 165 0.42 20.06 -2.56
N LEU A 166 0.09 19.46 -1.41
CA LEU A 166 -1.27 19.23 -0.97
C LEU A 166 -2.08 20.53 -0.76
N PRO A 167 -3.40 20.49 -0.99
CA PRO A 167 -4.30 21.59 -0.62
C PRO A 167 -4.23 21.90 0.89
N ARG A 168 -4.11 23.19 1.23
CA ARG A 168 -4.00 23.66 2.62
C ARG A 168 -5.26 23.42 3.46
N GLU A 169 -6.43 23.40 2.81
CA GLU A 169 -7.74 23.38 3.46
C GLU A 169 -8.39 21.98 3.54
N ALA A 170 -7.72 20.92 3.06
CA ALA A 170 -8.30 19.58 3.09
C ALA A 170 -8.30 18.99 4.51
N SER A 171 -9.42 18.37 4.90
CA SER A 171 -9.53 17.59 6.13
C SER A 171 -8.48 16.48 6.20
N PRO A 172 -8.02 16.09 7.40
CA PRO A 172 -7.12 14.94 7.55
C PRO A 172 -7.82 13.67 7.05
N LEU A 173 -7.05 12.79 6.38
CA LEU A 173 -7.56 11.49 5.97
C LEU A 173 -7.61 10.54 7.15
N ARG A 174 -8.58 9.63 7.14
CA ARG A 174 -8.74 8.59 8.15
C ARG A 174 -7.98 7.35 7.70
N LEU A 175 -6.96 6.95 8.44
CA LEU A 175 -6.18 5.74 8.17
C LEU A 175 -6.39 4.75 9.30
N ALA A 176 -6.97 3.59 8.98
CA ALA A 176 -7.12 2.50 9.92
C ALA A 176 -5.89 1.59 9.89
N ILE A 177 -5.37 1.25 11.07
CA ILE A 177 -4.27 0.30 11.24
C ILE A 177 -4.84 -0.90 12.01
N ILE A 178 -4.82 -2.07 11.39
CA ILE A 178 -5.27 -3.33 11.99
C ILE A 178 -4.03 -4.15 12.30
N ASP A 179 -3.71 -4.30 13.59
CA ASP A 179 -2.49 -4.95 14.07
C ASP A 179 -2.74 -5.86 15.29
N GLU A 180 -1.74 -6.65 15.68
CA GLU A 180 -1.80 -7.53 16.85
C GLU A 180 -1.68 -6.74 18.17
N SER A 181 -0.84 -5.70 18.22
CA SER A 181 -0.54 -5.00 19.46
C SER A 181 -0.25 -3.51 19.25
N PHE A 182 -0.72 -2.69 20.19
CA PHE A 182 -0.36 -1.29 20.29
C PHE A 182 0.16 -0.94 21.70
N SER A 183 0.88 -1.87 22.35
CA SER A 183 1.54 -1.59 23.62
C SER A 183 2.52 -0.43 23.46
N GLY A 184 2.74 0.35 24.52
CA GLY A 184 3.71 1.45 24.53
C GLY A 184 3.40 2.61 23.57
N LEU A 185 2.14 2.82 23.17
CA LEU A 185 1.73 3.96 22.37
C LEU A 185 2.11 5.30 23.04
N PRO A 186 2.73 6.24 22.31
CA PRO A 186 3.00 7.58 22.83
C PRO A 186 1.73 8.36 23.14
N GLU A 187 1.87 9.39 23.97
CA GLU A 187 0.80 10.36 24.20
C GLU A 187 0.35 11.02 22.89
N GLY A 188 -0.96 11.27 22.76
CA GLY A 188 -1.55 11.90 21.56
C GLY A 188 -1.95 10.94 20.44
N PHE A 189 -1.69 9.64 20.58
CA PHE A 189 -2.31 8.61 19.74
C PHE A 189 -3.72 8.26 20.25
N PRO A 190 -4.65 7.91 19.35
CA PRO A 190 -5.99 7.45 19.76
C PRO A 190 -5.89 6.10 20.47
N ALA A 191 -6.85 5.80 21.34
CA ALA A 191 -6.91 4.51 22.01
C ALA A 191 -7.17 3.37 20.99
N PRO A 192 -6.44 2.26 21.08
CA PRO A 192 -6.76 1.05 20.32
C PRO A 192 -8.12 0.47 20.72
N GLN A 193 -8.86 -0.02 19.73
CA GLN A 193 -10.12 -0.72 19.93
C GLN A 193 -10.03 -2.16 19.41
N PHE A 194 -10.77 -3.06 20.04
CA PHE A 194 -10.95 -4.43 19.56
C PHE A 194 -12.34 -4.54 18.92
N VAL A 195 -12.39 -4.96 17.65
CA VAL A 195 -13.63 -5.26 16.94
C VAL A 195 -13.52 -6.65 16.35
N GLY A 196 -13.92 -7.62 17.15
CA GLY A 196 -13.81 -9.03 16.83
C GLY A 196 -14.86 -9.86 17.56
N LEU A 197 -14.73 -11.18 17.45
CA LEU A 197 -15.56 -12.12 18.19
C LEU A 197 -15.31 -11.97 19.70
N PRO A 198 -16.36 -11.94 20.53
CA PRO A 198 -16.22 -11.91 21.98
C PRO A 198 -15.34 -13.05 22.50
N ARG A 199 -14.41 -12.74 23.41
CA ARG A 199 -13.52 -13.71 24.05
C ARG A 199 -13.60 -13.59 25.57
N ALA A 200 -13.31 -14.69 26.27
CA ALA A 200 -13.16 -14.67 27.72
C ALA A 200 -11.97 -13.77 28.12
N ALA A 201 -12.05 -13.17 29.31
CA ALA A 201 -10.98 -12.31 29.83
C ALA A 201 -9.64 -13.08 29.94
N PRO A 202 -8.49 -12.42 29.73
CA PRO A 202 -7.17 -13.03 29.86
C PRO A 202 -6.99 -13.75 31.19
N ASN A 203 -6.06 -14.71 31.19
CA ASN A 203 -5.53 -15.24 32.44
C ASN A 203 -4.83 -14.08 33.19
N PRO A 204 -5.27 -13.71 34.41
CA PRO A 204 -4.79 -12.53 35.15
C PRO A 204 -3.30 -12.57 35.53
N ILE A 205 -2.59 -13.64 35.19
CA ILE A 205 -1.16 -13.83 35.42
C ILE A 205 -0.31 -13.19 34.31
N ILE A 206 -0.86 -12.99 33.11
CA ILE A 206 -0.12 -12.46 31.95
C ILE A 206 -0.07 -10.93 32.05
N LYS A 207 1.14 -10.36 32.05
CA LYS A 207 1.34 -8.90 32.09
C LYS A 207 1.43 -8.33 30.68
N ALA A 208 0.88 -7.14 30.51
CA ALA A 208 0.98 -6.40 29.26
C ALA A 208 2.45 -6.17 28.87
N PRO A 209 2.77 -6.17 27.57
CA PRO A 209 4.12 -5.89 27.10
C PRO A 209 4.59 -4.50 27.52
N MET A 210 5.79 -4.41 28.08
CA MET A 210 6.40 -3.13 28.50
C MET A 210 7.05 -2.37 27.34
N GLU A 211 7.39 -3.06 26.25
CA GLU A 211 7.98 -2.47 25.06
C GLU A 211 6.88 -2.13 24.04
N PRO A 212 7.05 -1.04 23.25
CA PRO A 212 6.24 -0.79 22.08
C PRO A 212 6.00 -2.00 21.19
N GLY A 213 4.72 -2.29 20.97
CA GLY A 213 4.23 -3.36 20.12
C GLY A 213 4.40 -3.05 18.64
N HIS A 214 4.19 -4.06 17.79
CA HIS A 214 4.37 -3.93 16.35
C HIS A 214 3.47 -2.85 15.73
N GLY A 215 2.18 -2.86 16.03
CA GLY A 215 1.22 -1.84 15.58
C GLY A 215 1.57 -0.43 16.06
N THR A 216 2.19 -0.27 17.23
CA THR A 216 2.72 1.03 17.70
C THR A 216 3.82 1.55 16.79
N LEU A 217 4.74 0.69 16.33
CA LEU A 217 5.79 1.07 15.38
C LEU A 217 5.18 1.54 14.05
N MET A 218 4.18 0.82 13.55
CA MET A 218 3.51 1.17 12.29
C MET A 218 2.69 2.45 12.41
N ALA A 219 1.98 2.64 13.51
CA ALA A 219 1.26 3.87 13.82
C ALA A 219 2.23 5.06 13.90
N ALA A 220 3.38 4.90 14.55
CA ALA A 220 4.41 5.92 14.61
C ALA A 220 5.00 6.24 13.23
N ALA A 221 5.29 5.23 12.41
CA ALA A 221 5.79 5.43 11.04
C ALA A 221 4.79 6.23 10.19
N VAL A 222 3.51 5.87 10.22
CA VAL A 222 2.45 6.62 9.51
C VAL A 222 2.31 8.04 10.08
N LYS A 223 2.37 8.20 11.41
CA LYS A 223 2.26 9.51 12.05
C LYS A 223 3.44 10.42 11.72
N GLN A 224 4.66 9.89 11.67
CA GLN A 224 5.85 10.62 11.24
C GLN A 224 5.74 11.02 9.76
N ALA A 225 5.28 10.10 8.90
CA ALA A 225 5.10 10.36 7.48
C ALA A 225 4.05 11.46 7.23
N LEU A 226 2.87 11.39 7.85
CA LEU A 226 1.73 12.25 7.50
C LEU A 226 1.49 13.41 8.48
N GLY A 227 1.93 13.30 9.73
CA GLY A 227 1.76 14.33 10.76
C GLY A 227 0.31 14.73 11.01
N LYS A 228 0.00 15.99 10.72
CA LYS A 228 -1.35 16.58 10.86
C LYS A 228 -2.32 16.20 9.73
N TYR A 229 -1.85 15.55 8.66
CA TYR A 229 -2.67 15.22 7.50
C TYR A 229 -3.42 13.89 7.65
N VAL A 230 -3.26 13.21 8.79
CA VAL A 230 -3.90 11.92 9.09
C VAL A 230 -4.54 11.91 10.48
N THR A 231 -5.70 11.28 10.54
CA THR A 231 -6.35 10.79 11.75
C THR A 231 -6.23 9.28 11.76
N LEU A 232 -5.58 8.73 12.79
CA LEU A 232 -5.40 7.28 12.91
C LEU A 232 -6.63 6.65 13.56
N GLN A 233 -6.93 5.41 13.18
CA GLN A 233 -7.86 4.53 13.87
C GLN A 233 -7.10 3.23 14.13
N LEU A 234 -6.96 2.83 15.39
CA LEU A 234 -6.11 1.70 15.77
C LEU A 234 -7.00 0.52 16.18
N TYR A 235 -6.88 -0.59 15.45
CA TYR A 235 -7.65 -1.80 15.66
C TYR A 235 -6.70 -2.91 16.09
N ARG A 236 -6.78 -3.31 17.36
CA ARG A 236 -6.06 -4.48 17.83
C ARG A 236 -6.87 -5.74 17.52
N LEU A 237 -6.17 -6.82 17.15
CA LEU A 237 -6.77 -8.14 16.88
C LEU A 237 -6.92 -9.02 18.13
N VAL A 238 -6.64 -8.45 19.30
CA VAL A 238 -6.81 -9.10 20.59
C VAL A 238 -7.61 -8.20 21.54
N PRO A 239 -8.41 -8.76 22.48
CA PRO A 239 -9.28 -7.95 23.35
C PRO A 239 -8.51 -6.97 24.22
N THR A 240 -7.32 -7.33 24.71
CA THR A 240 -6.45 -6.49 25.55
C THR A 240 -4.97 -6.69 25.17
N GLU A 241 -4.07 -5.79 25.60
CA GLU A 241 -2.62 -5.96 25.35
C GLU A 241 -2.03 -7.18 26.09
N GLU A 242 -2.66 -7.64 27.17
CA GLU A 242 -2.27 -8.86 27.88
C GLU A 242 -2.53 -10.11 27.02
N ASP A 243 -3.45 -10.00 26.06
CA ASP A 243 -3.82 -11.06 25.13
C ASP A 243 -2.91 -11.12 23.89
N VAL A 244 -1.87 -10.27 23.77
CA VAL A 244 -0.95 -10.28 22.60
C VAL A 244 -0.20 -11.61 22.46
N HIS A 245 -0.02 -12.32 23.57
CA HIS A 245 0.56 -13.67 23.57
C HIS A 245 -0.48 -14.77 23.28
N SER A 246 -1.75 -14.41 23.21
CA SER A 246 -2.82 -15.34 22.84
C SER A 246 -2.73 -15.58 21.33
N SER A 247 -2.53 -16.83 20.98
CA SER A 247 -2.24 -17.40 19.65
C SER A 247 -3.40 -17.29 18.65
N TRP A 248 -4.46 -16.55 19.00
CA TRP A 248 -5.76 -16.61 18.34
C TRP A 248 -5.99 -15.38 17.46
N ILE A 249 -5.17 -15.10 16.45
CA ILE A 249 -5.55 -14.07 15.47
C ILE A 249 -6.49 -14.72 14.46
N ALA A 250 -7.79 -14.45 14.58
CA ALA A 250 -8.79 -15.03 13.67
C ALA A 250 -8.95 -14.13 12.42
N PRO A 251 -8.95 -14.69 11.20
CA PRO A 251 -9.35 -13.97 9.98
C PRO A 251 -10.69 -13.28 10.12
N THR A 252 -11.61 -13.91 10.86
CA THR A 252 -12.91 -13.31 11.20
C THR A 252 -12.73 -11.94 11.87
N ASP A 253 -11.77 -11.76 12.78
CA ASP A 253 -11.55 -10.47 13.45
C ASP A 253 -10.96 -9.42 12.51
N VAL A 254 -10.13 -9.84 11.55
CA VAL A 254 -9.68 -8.97 10.45
C VAL A 254 -10.89 -8.54 9.60
N ALA A 255 -11.80 -9.46 9.27
CA ALA A 255 -13.01 -9.18 8.50
C ALA A 255 -13.95 -8.20 9.23
N LEU A 256 -14.16 -8.40 10.54
CA LEU A 256 -14.99 -7.53 11.38
C LEU A 256 -14.35 -6.14 11.58
N SER A 257 -13.04 -6.09 11.84
CA SER A 257 -12.29 -4.84 11.95
C SER A 257 -12.31 -4.05 10.63
N LEU A 258 -12.16 -4.72 9.48
CA LEU A 258 -12.30 -4.10 8.15
C LEU A 258 -13.70 -3.52 7.93
N ALA A 259 -14.74 -4.31 8.20
CA ALA A 259 -16.12 -3.88 8.03
C ALA A 259 -16.45 -2.67 8.92
N HIS A 260 -15.98 -2.66 10.17
CA HIS A 260 -16.16 -1.53 11.07
C HIS A 260 -15.33 -0.30 10.67
N ALA A 261 -14.06 -0.49 10.33
CA ALA A 261 -13.18 0.59 9.88
C ALA A 261 -13.77 1.32 8.67
N ILE A 262 -14.23 0.58 7.66
CA ILE A 262 -14.74 1.16 6.42
C ILE A 262 -16.19 1.61 6.56
N GLY A 263 -17.06 0.76 7.13
CA GLY A 263 -18.51 0.98 7.16
C GLY A 263 -18.99 1.91 8.28
N VAL A 264 -18.29 1.96 9.41
CA VAL A 264 -18.70 2.76 10.59
C VAL A 264 -17.76 3.95 10.78
N GLN A 265 -16.45 3.69 10.80
CA GLN A 265 -15.45 4.73 11.04
C GLN A 265 -14.99 5.43 9.75
N ASN A 266 -15.52 5.03 8.59
CA ASN A 266 -15.28 5.64 7.29
C ASN A 266 -13.78 5.80 6.96
N ALA A 267 -12.97 4.78 7.23
CA ALA A 267 -11.56 4.78 6.87
C ALA A 267 -11.38 5.08 5.38
N ASP A 268 -10.42 5.94 5.05
CA ASP A 268 -10.08 6.30 3.67
C ASP A 268 -8.97 5.40 3.10
N VAL A 269 -8.14 4.85 3.99
CA VAL A 269 -7.07 3.87 3.72
C VAL A 269 -7.02 2.87 4.88
N VAL A 270 -6.78 1.59 4.59
CA VAL A 270 -6.53 0.56 5.61
C VAL A 270 -5.12 -0.01 5.43
N LEU A 271 -4.38 -0.05 6.54
CA LEU A 271 -3.10 -0.74 6.67
C LEU A 271 -3.30 -1.99 7.54
N ILE A 272 -2.91 -3.15 7.02
CA ILE A 272 -2.81 -4.40 7.77
C ILE A 272 -1.32 -4.79 7.71
N PRO A 273 -0.47 -4.30 8.63
CA PRO A 273 0.97 -4.44 8.51
C PRO A 273 1.46 -5.79 9.02
N MET A 274 0.64 -6.84 8.95
CA MET A 274 0.99 -8.21 9.32
C MET A 274 0.99 -9.12 8.10
N GLY A 275 1.92 -10.07 8.09
CA GLY A 275 1.83 -11.24 7.23
C GLY A 275 0.87 -12.26 7.86
N ASP A 276 0.13 -12.97 7.04
CA ASP A 276 -0.78 -14.05 7.40
C ASP A 276 -0.04 -15.37 7.65
N GLY A 277 1.19 -15.30 8.19
CA GLY A 277 2.19 -16.36 8.18
C GLY A 277 1.64 -17.76 8.43
N LEU A 278 1.29 -18.46 7.33
CA LEU A 278 0.80 -19.85 7.23
C LEU A 278 -0.72 -20.08 7.20
N TRP A 279 -1.57 -19.06 7.16
CA TRP A 279 -3.02 -19.20 7.11
C TRP A 279 -3.66 -18.69 5.82
N GLY A 280 -4.38 -19.57 5.11
CA GLY A 280 -5.11 -19.19 3.90
C GLY A 280 -6.30 -18.26 4.21
N THR A 281 -6.56 -17.28 3.35
CA THR A 281 -7.65 -16.32 3.47
C THR A 281 -9.01 -17.02 3.29
N PRO A 282 -9.86 -17.12 4.33
CA PRO A 282 -11.16 -17.78 4.21
C PRO A 282 -12.14 -16.99 3.34
N ARG A 283 -13.20 -17.65 2.84
CA ARG A 283 -14.08 -17.03 1.84
C ARG A 283 -14.82 -15.83 2.39
N HIS A 284 -15.23 -15.85 3.67
CA HIS A 284 -15.91 -14.70 4.26
C HIS A 284 -15.02 -13.44 4.27
N LEU A 285 -13.71 -13.58 4.57
CA LEU A 285 -12.77 -12.47 4.49
C LEU A 285 -12.53 -12.03 3.03
N GLN A 286 -12.46 -12.96 2.08
CA GLN A 286 -12.39 -12.62 0.65
C GLN A 286 -13.60 -11.80 0.19
N GLU A 287 -14.82 -12.11 0.65
CA GLU A 287 -16.01 -11.32 0.33
C GLU A 287 -15.94 -9.92 0.94
N VAL A 288 -15.44 -9.78 2.18
CA VAL A 288 -15.23 -8.47 2.81
C VAL A 288 -14.22 -7.63 2.04
N LEU A 289 -13.08 -8.21 1.66
CA LEU A 289 -12.06 -7.54 0.84
C LEU A 289 -12.61 -7.12 -0.53
N ARG A 290 -13.43 -7.98 -1.16
CA ARG A 290 -14.11 -7.67 -2.43
C ARG A 290 -15.10 -6.52 -2.29
N GLU A 291 -15.88 -6.49 -1.20
CA GLU A 291 -16.84 -5.42 -0.95
C GLU A 291 -16.15 -4.10 -0.62
N ALA A 292 -15.04 -4.13 0.11
CA ALA A 292 -14.23 -2.96 0.44
C ALA A 292 -13.73 -2.20 -0.81
N ARG A 293 -13.58 -2.86 -1.96
CA ARG A 293 -13.25 -2.22 -3.24
C ARG A 293 -14.35 -1.29 -3.76
N ARG A 294 -15.59 -1.44 -3.29
CA ARG A 294 -16.75 -0.64 -3.72
C ARG A 294 -17.52 0.01 -2.57
N ALA A 295 -17.12 -0.23 -1.33
CA ALA A 295 -17.74 0.33 -0.12
C ALA A 295 -16.83 1.37 0.52
N GLY A 296 -17.43 2.37 1.18
CA GLY A 296 -16.70 3.52 1.71
C GLY A 296 -16.39 4.56 0.62
N ARG A 297 -16.04 5.78 1.06
CA ARG A 297 -15.70 6.92 0.20
C ARG A 297 -16.71 7.17 -0.94
N ASP A 298 -18.00 7.13 -0.62
CA ASP A 298 -19.11 7.30 -1.58
C ASP A 298 -19.12 6.28 -2.73
N GLY A 299 -18.71 5.03 -2.44
CA GLY A 299 -18.68 3.94 -3.42
C GLY A 299 -17.37 3.80 -4.19
N LYS A 300 -16.37 4.65 -3.89
CA LYS A 300 -15.03 4.62 -4.51
C LYS A 300 -14.12 3.53 -3.93
N GLY A 301 -14.55 2.86 -2.86
CA GLY A 301 -13.75 1.85 -2.19
C GLY A 301 -12.63 2.42 -1.33
N VAL A 302 -11.97 1.52 -0.62
CA VAL A 302 -10.83 1.82 0.26
C VAL A 302 -9.60 0.99 -0.13
N PRO A 303 -8.43 1.60 -0.36
CA PRO A 303 -7.17 0.87 -0.53
C PRO A 303 -6.81 0.10 0.73
N ILE A 304 -6.56 -1.20 0.58
CA ILE A 304 -6.07 -2.08 1.64
C ILE A 304 -4.63 -2.46 1.32
N ILE A 305 -3.71 -2.15 2.22
CA ILE A 305 -2.27 -2.35 2.03
C ILE A 305 -1.77 -3.39 3.03
N CYS A 306 -1.07 -4.41 2.53
CA CYS A 306 -0.45 -5.47 3.34
C CYS A 306 1.01 -5.70 2.92
N PRO A 307 1.90 -6.11 3.85
CA PRO A 307 3.25 -6.52 3.51
C PRO A 307 3.27 -7.90 2.85
N THR A 308 4.33 -8.23 2.11
CA THR A 308 4.53 -9.59 1.55
C THR A 308 4.97 -10.62 2.60
N GLY A 309 5.27 -10.19 3.82
CA GLY A 309 5.67 -11.05 4.92
C GLY A 309 7.12 -11.54 4.86
N ASP A 310 7.61 -12.00 6.01
CA ASP A 310 8.98 -12.46 6.21
C ASP A 310 9.23 -13.80 5.50
N ALA A 311 10.34 -13.84 4.76
CA ALA A 311 10.91 -15.02 4.12
C ALA A 311 11.10 -16.27 5.00
N THR A 312 11.09 -16.13 6.33
CA THR A 312 11.16 -17.25 7.28
C THR A 312 9.81 -17.95 7.52
N TRP A 313 8.70 -17.39 7.03
CA TRP A 313 7.33 -17.88 7.24
C TRP A 313 6.71 -18.42 5.94
N ASN A 314 7.09 -19.65 5.56
CA ASN A 314 6.58 -20.31 4.34
C ASN A 314 5.85 -21.60 4.66
N HIS A 315 4.82 -21.94 3.86
CA HIS A 315 4.04 -23.18 3.99
C HIS A 315 4.89 -24.46 3.89
N ASP A 316 5.99 -24.42 3.12
CA ASP A 316 6.94 -25.53 3.03
C ASP A 316 8.22 -25.23 3.81
N GLN A 317 8.24 -25.65 5.07
CA GLN A 317 9.43 -25.65 5.93
C GLN A 317 10.13 -27.02 5.96
N THR A 318 9.57 -28.02 5.27
CA THR A 318 9.89 -29.44 5.48
C THR A 318 10.65 -30.07 4.32
N SER A 319 10.72 -29.41 3.15
CA SER A 319 11.47 -29.96 2.03
C SER A 319 12.97 -29.96 2.31
N VAL A 320 13.57 -31.14 2.10
CA VAL A 320 15.03 -31.36 2.11
C VAL A 320 15.72 -30.51 1.02
N ASP A 321 14.95 -30.06 0.02
CA ASP A 321 15.39 -29.27 -1.14
C ASP A 321 15.39 -27.74 -0.91
N GLY A 322 14.86 -27.25 0.22
CA GLY A 322 15.01 -25.86 0.69
C GLY A 322 13.72 -25.04 0.82
N MET A 323 13.78 -23.99 1.66
CA MET A 323 12.65 -23.08 1.95
C MET A 323 12.12 -22.37 0.69
N SER A 324 10.81 -22.44 0.44
CA SER A 324 10.15 -21.71 -0.66
C SER A 324 9.87 -20.25 -0.31
N TYR A 325 10.53 -19.28 -0.95
CA TYR A 325 10.31 -17.84 -0.72
C TYR A 325 9.13 -17.23 -1.52
N ALA A 326 8.32 -18.10 -2.15
CA ALA A 326 7.18 -17.70 -2.93
C ALA A 326 5.95 -17.49 -2.04
N ILE A 327 5.17 -16.45 -2.32
CA ILE A 327 3.90 -16.19 -1.67
C ILE A 327 2.85 -17.25 -2.10
N GLY A 328 2.12 -17.82 -1.14
CA GLY A 328 0.98 -18.71 -1.38
C GLY A 328 -0.21 -17.98 -2.02
N ALA A 329 -0.96 -18.67 -2.88
CA ALA A 329 -2.05 -18.06 -3.65
C ALA A 329 -3.29 -17.72 -2.80
N ASP A 330 -3.47 -18.44 -1.70
CA ASP A 330 -4.54 -18.26 -0.72
C ASP A 330 -4.20 -17.21 0.35
N GLU A 331 -2.97 -16.70 0.37
CA GLU A 331 -2.53 -15.73 1.37
C GLU A 331 -3.24 -14.36 1.23
N LEU A 332 -3.38 -13.61 2.33
CA LEU A 332 -4.10 -12.32 2.42
C LEU A 332 -3.56 -11.30 1.44
N HIS A 333 -2.23 -11.18 1.36
CA HIS A 333 -1.56 -10.28 0.43
C HIS A 333 -1.48 -10.87 -0.99
N SER A 334 -1.91 -12.11 -1.22
CA SER A 334 -2.20 -12.62 -2.57
C SER A 334 -3.57 -12.24 -3.10
N GLN A 335 -4.47 -11.72 -2.26
CA GLN A 335 -5.81 -11.38 -2.68
C GLN A 335 -5.80 -10.17 -3.63
N PRO A 336 -6.57 -10.21 -4.75
CA PRO A 336 -6.51 -9.19 -5.80
C PRO A 336 -7.00 -7.81 -5.35
N TRP A 337 -7.72 -7.72 -4.23
CA TRP A 337 -8.21 -6.46 -3.66
C TRP A 337 -7.22 -5.81 -2.69
N VAL A 338 -6.12 -6.51 -2.37
CA VAL A 338 -5.04 -6.02 -1.51
C VAL A 338 -3.88 -5.49 -2.36
N ILE A 339 -3.24 -4.42 -1.90
CA ILE A 339 -1.98 -3.91 -2.44
C ILE A 339 -0.86 -4.56 -1.63
N ALA A 340 -0.25 -5.62 -2.16
CA ALA A 340 0.86 -6.30 -1.51
C ALA A 340 2.16 -5.52 -1.69
N VAL A 341 2.88 -5.28 -0.60
CA VAL A 341 4.06 -4.42 -0.58
C VAL A 341 5.31 -5.20 -0.17
N GLY A 342 6.27 -5.26 -1.09
CA GLY A 342 7.60 -5.81 -0.81
C GLY A 342 8.51 -4.80 -0.09
N ALA A 343 9.55 -5.31 0.57
CA ALA A 343 10.63 -4.49 1.12
C ALA A 343 11.76 -4.30 0.08
N ALA A 344 12.17 -3.06 -0.10
CA ALA A 344 13.32 -2.68 -0.90
C ALA A 344 14.41 -2.02 -0.06
N ASP A 345 15.64 -2.09 -0.55
CA ASP A 345 16.76 -1.32 -0.02
C ASP A 345 16.65 0.16 -0.46
N VAL A 346 17.57 0.99 0.03
CA VAL A 346 17.60 2.41 -0.36
C VAL A 346 17.77 2.64 -1.88
N ALA A 347 18.24 1.64 -2.63
CA ALA A 347 18.37 1.69 -4.08
C ALA A 347 17.15 1.11 -4.83
N GLY A 348 16.06 0.79 -4.14
CA GLY A 348 14.83 0.25 -4.74
C GLY A 348 14.93 -1.22 -5.15
N ARG A 349 15.96 -1.94 -4.69
CA ARG A 349 16.20 -3.35 -5.00
C ARG A 349 15.58 -4.22 -3.93
N TRP A 350 15.14 -5.42 -4.28
CA TRP A 350 14.65 -6.42 -3.34
C TRP A 350 15.66 -6.62 -2.21
N TYR A 351 15.22 -6.33 -0.99
CA TYR A 351 16.12 -6.19 0.13
C TYR A 351 16.53 -7.56 0.69
N ARG A 352 17.84 -7.74 0.85
CA ARG A 352 18.44 -8.88 1.55
C ARG A 352 19.07 -8.44 2.85
N ARG A 353 18.81 -9.20 3.91
CA ARG A 353 19.49 -9.04 5.19
C ARG A 353 20.79 -9.83 5.16
N PHE A 354 21.90 -9.09 5.29
CA PHE A 354 23.24 -9.67 5.41
C PHE A 354 23.62 -9.77 6.88
N ASN A 355 24.09 -10.94 7.31
CA ASN A 355 24.89 -11.08 8.52
C ASN A 355 26.22 -11.79 8.19
N ARG A 356 27.09 -11.95 9.19
CA ARG A 356 28.44 -12.53 9.00
C ARG A 356 28.43 -13.94 8.39
N THR A 357 27.33 -14.68 8.46
CA THR A 357 27.26 -16.09 8.07
C THR A 357 26.09 -16.43 7.14
N SER A 358 25.16 -15.51 6.88
CA SER A 358 24.00 -15.74 6.04
C SER A 358 23.53 -14.48 5.30
N CYS A 359 22.89 -14.72 4.16
CA CYS A 359 22.18 -13.71 3.39
C CYS A 359 20.79 -14.28 3.05
N ALA A 360 19.74 -13.66 3.58
CA ALA A 360 18.35 -14.06 3.33
C ALA A 360 17.56 -12.86 2.79
N PRO A 361 16.65 -13.06 1.83
CA PRO A 361 15.70 -12.00 1.47
C PRO A 361 14.86 -11.65 2.72
N LEU A 362 14.50 -10.38 2.87
CA LEU A 362 13.62 -9.96 3.98
C LEU A 362 12.16 -10.29 3.64
N GLY A 363 11.71 -9.93 2.44
CA GLY A 363 10.35 -10.18 1.99
C GLY A 363 10.25 -11.38 1.04
N ARG A 364 9.04 -11.94 0.90
CA ARG A 364 8.71 -12.97 -0.09
C ARG A 364 8.43 -12.37 -1.47
N PHE A 365 8.51 -13.21 -2.51
CA PHE A 365 8.23 -12.82 -3.90
C PHE A 365 6.97 -13.52 -4.43
N GLY A 366 6.30 -12.93 -5.41
CA GLY A 366 5.12 -13.54 -6.03
C GLY A 366 4.44 -12.63 -7.04
N PRO A 367 3.47 -13.16 -7.80
CA PRO A 367 2.74 -12.37 -8.79
C PRO A 367 1.87 -11.28 -8.16
N SER A 368 1.53 -11.42 -6.88
CA SER A 368 0.71 -10.48 -6.11
C SER A 368 1.45 -9.24 -5.64
N VAL A 369 2.80 -9.24 -5.63
CA VAL A 369 3.61 -8.09 -5.22
C VAL A 369 3.28 -6.90 -6.12
N ALA A 370 2.56 -5.91 -5.59
CA ALA A 370 2.05 -4.80 -6.41
C ALA A 370 3.15 -3.76 -6.66
N LEU A 371 3.94 -3.46 -5.62
CA LEU A 371 5.09 -2.55 -5.62
C LEU A 371 5.92 -2.78 -4.35
N CYS A 372 7.00 -2.03 -4.17
CA CYS A 372 7.81 -2.06 -2.95
C CYS A 372 8.03 -0.67 -2.35
N ALA A 373 8.53 -0.63 -1.11
CA ALA A 373 9.00 0.60 -0.47
C ALA A 373 10.23 0.30 0.39
N PRO A 374 11.00 1.33 0.81
CA PRO A 374 12.15 1.13 1.68
C PRO A 374 11.77 0.36 2.95
N GLY A 375 12.42 -0.79 3.17
CA GLY A 375 12.31 -1.61 4.38
C GLY A 375 13.65 -1.83 5.09
N GLU A 376 14.72 -1.20 4.57
CA GLU A 376 16.04 -1.19 5.21
C GLU A 376 16.04 -0.34 6.50
N ILE A 377 16.84 -0.78 7.47
CA ILE A 377 17.09 -0.19 8.81
C ILE A 377 16.85 1.34 8.83
N CYS A 378 15.75 1.77 9.45
CA CYS A 378 15.41 3.19 9.62
C CYS A 378 15.14 3.53 11.08
N ARG A 379 15.42 4.77 11.50
CA ARG A 379 15.07 5.28 12.83
C ARG A 379 13.72 6.00 12.78
N LEU A 380 12.81 5.61 13.68
CA LEU A 380 11.55 6.34 13.92
C LEU A 380 11.77 7.40 15.02
N GLU A 381 11.67 8.67 14.66
CA GLU A 381 11.90 9.79 15.58
C GLU A 381 10.87 9.80 16.72
N THR A 382 9.61 9.48 16.39
CA THR A 382 8.47 9.51 17.33
C THR A 382 8.60 8.53 18.49
N LEU A 383 9.48 7.52 18.39
CA LEU A 383 9.63 6.47 19.41
C LEU A 383 11.01 6.43 20.06
N GLU A 384 11.93 7.36 19.72
CA GLU A 384 13.34 7.36 20.15
C GLU A 384 14.03 5.98 20.05
N ARG A 385 13.56 5.11 19.14
CA ARG A 385 13.83 3.67 19.18
C ARG A 385 14.72 3.20 18.04
N ARG A 386 15.31 2.01 18.30
CA ARG A 386 16.21 1.22 17.45
C ARG A 386 15.68 1.05 16.02
N PRO A 387 16.57 0.77 15.07
CA PRO A 387 16.16 0.58 13.69
C PRO A 387 15.17 -0.57 13.51
N VAL A 388 14.14 -0.33 12.72
CA VAL A 388 13.14 -1.33 12.31
C VAL A 388 13.45 -1.73 10.87
N ASP A 389 13.70 -3.02 10.62
CA ASP A 389 13.81 -3.63 9.29
C ASP A 389 12.62 -4.57 9.06
N ASP A 390 11.60 -4.14 8.30
CA ASP A 390 10.48 -5.03 7.98
C ASP A 390 9.73 -4.61 6.71
N THR A 391 9.17 -5.61 6.04
CA THR A 391 8.10 -5.46 5.03
C THR A 391 6.89 -4.68 5.57
N SER A 392 6.60 -4.78 6.88
CA SER A 392 5.56 -4.01 7.56
C SER A 392 5.78 -2.50 7.44
N LEU A 393 7.02 -2.03 7.65
CA LEU A 393 7.36 -0.62 7.48
C LEU A 393 7.15 -0.17 6.03
N ALA A 394 7.59 -0.98 5.06
CA ALA A 394 7.38 -0.69 3.65
C ALA A 394 5.87 -0.54 3.34
N SER A 395 5.03 -1.42 3.89
CA SER A 395 3.57 -1.33 3.74
C SER A 395 3.00 -0.05 4.38
N ALA A 396 3.51 0.39 5.53
CA ALA A 396 3.12 1.65 6.17
C ALA A 396 3.48 2.88 5.32
N LEU A 397 4.64 2.88 4.66
CA LEU A 397 5.06 3.93 3.74
C LEU A 397 4.16 3.99 2.49
N VAL A 398 3.77 2.84 1.93
CA VAL A 398 2.83 2.79 0.80
C VAL A 398 1.43 3.24 1.23
N ALA A 399 0.96 2.87 2.42
CA ALA A 399 -0.31 3.38 2.96
C ALA A 399 -0.28 4.89 3.13
N ALA A 400 0.83 5.45 3.63
CA ALA A 400 1.03 6.89 3.70
C ALA A 400 1.04 7.55 2.30
N SER A 401 1.66 6.90 1.31
CA SER A 401 1.69 7.38 -0.08
C SER A 401 0.28 7.39 -0.69
N ALA A 402 -0.50 6.32 -0.50
CA ALA A 402 -1.89 6.23 -0.93
C ALA A 402 -2.74 7.34 -0.30
N ALA A 403 -2.54 7.64 0.99
CA ALA A 403 -3.21 8.75 1.65
C ALA A 403 -2.85 10.11 1.01
N VAL A 404 -1.57 10.38 0.74
CA VAL A 404 -1.17 11.64 0.07
C VAL A 404 -1.82 11.77 -1.32
N VAL A 405 -1.84 10.70 -2.11
CA VAL A 405 -2.51 10.66 -3.42
C VAL A 405 -4.00 10.94 -3.29
N LEU A 406 -4.69 10.28 -2.35
CA LEU A 406 -6.12 10.50 -2.10
C LEU A 406 -6.45 11.91 -1.62
N ARG A 407 -5.55 12.54 -0.87
CA ARG A 407 -5.73 13.92 -0.45
C ARG A 407 -5.56 14.91 -1.60
N GLN A 408 -4.71 14.58 -2.56
CA GLN A 408 -4.55 15.36 -3.80
C GLN A 408 -5.72 15.17 -4.77
N ALA A 409 -6.29 13.96 -4.83
CA ALA A 409 -7.37 13.59 -5.73
C ALA A 409 -8.40 12.68 -5.02
N PRO A 410 -9.30 13.25 -4.18
CA PRO A 410 -10.25 12.48 -3.37
C PRO A 410 -11.37 11.81 -4.19
N GLN A 411 -11.48 12.15 -5.48
CA GLN A 411 -12.38 11.52 -6.42
C GLN A 411 -11.91 10.14 -6.89
N LEU A 412 -10.64 9.79 -6.64
CA LEU A 412 -10.09 8.53 -7.15
C LEU A 412 -10.69 7.32 -6.43
N ASP A 413 -11.00 6.27 -7.19
CA ASP A 413 -11.32 4.95 -6.66
C ASP A 413 -10.07 4.17 -6.27
N THR A 414 -10.26 3.06 -5.55
CA THR A 414 -9.14 2.24 -5.06
C THR A 414 -8.25 1.70 -6.18
N ASP A 415 -8.81 1.35 -7.33
CA ASP A 415 -8.03 0.80 -8.45
C ASP A 415 -7.23 1.90 -9.16
N GLU A 416 -7.81 3.08 -9.28
CA GLU A 416 -7.14 4.28 -9.78
C GLU A 416 -5.96 4.67 -8.89
N VAL A 417 -6.12 4.62 -7.56
CA VAL A 417 -5.00 4.84 -6.62
C VAL A 417 -3.91 3.80 -6.82
N ARG A 418 -4.27 2.51 -6.91
CA ARG A 418 -3.30 1.44 -7.17
C ARG A 418 -2.57 1.67 -8.49
N ALA A 419 -3.28 1.98 -9.56
CA ALA A 419 -2.73 2.21 -10.89
C ALA A 419 -1.73 3.38 -10.89
N LEU A 420 -2.06 4.49 -10.22
CA LEU A 420 -1.15 5.63 -10.11
C LEU A 420 0.12 5.28 -9.34
N LEU A 421 0.00 4.60 -8.20
CA LEU A 421 1.17 4.18 -7.42
C LEU A 421 2.08 3.26 -8.25
N GLN A 422 1.51 2.36 -9.05
CA GLN A 422 2.26 1.46 -9.92
C GLN A 422 2.90 2.17 -11.13
N TRP A 423 2.14 2.99 -11.85
CA TRP A 423 2.65 3.71 -13.05
C TRP A 423 3.76 4.70 -12.74
N THR A 424 3.74 5.23 -11.52
CA THR A 424 4.71 6.24 -11.06
C THR A 424 5.85 5.65 -10.23
N ALA A 425 5.84 4.35 -9.94
CA ALA A 425 6.92 3.70 -9.21
C ALA A 425 8.28 3.84 -9.93
N ASP A 426 9.36 3.83 -9.16
CA ASP A 426 10.74 3.88 -9.65
C ASP A 426 11.26 2.46 -9.92
N LEU A 427 11.71 2.20 -11.14
CA LEU A 427 12.25 0.91 -11.56
C LEU A 427 13.76 0.84 -11.36
N ALA A 428 14.20 -0.11 -10.52
CA ALA A 428 15.61 -0.31 -10.26
C ALA A 428 16.29 -0.96 -11.47
N PRO A 429 17.52 -0.53 -11.84
CA PRO A 429 18.26 -1.16 -12.93
C PRO A 429 18.74 -2.56 -12.56
N ILE A 430 18.82 -2.84 -11.26
CA ILE A 430 19.13 -4.14 -10.69
C ILE A 430 18.01 -4.47 -9.71
N VAL A 431 17.28 -5.55 -9.94
CA VAL A 431 16.13 -5.91 -9.09
C VAL A 431 16.54 -6.46 -7.73
N ASP A 432 17.65 -7.20 -7.63
CA ASP A 432 18.03 -7.94 -6.42
C ASP A 432 19.32 -7.36 -5.80
N SER A 433 19.32 -7.12 -4.48
CA SER A 433 20.44 -6.45 -3.81
C SER A 433 21.68 -7.33 -3.60
N GLY A 434 21.64 -8.65 -3.84
CA GLY A 434 22.85 -9.47 -3.71
C GLY A 434 22.72 -10.99 -3.76
N PRO A 435 23.73 -11.74 -3.28
CA PRO A 435 23.76 -13.20 -3.33
C PRO A 435 22.74 -13.85 -2.38
N GLY A 436 22.29 -15.06 -2.69
CA GLY A 436 21.40 -15.87 -1.85
C GLY A 436 20.34 -16.62 -2.68
N PRO A 437 19.36 -17.27 -2.02
CA PRO A 437 18.27 -17.96 -2.71
C PRO A 437 17.50 -17.04 -3.65
N ALA A 438 17.05 -17.58 -4.79
CA ALA A 438 16.37 -16.84 -5.85
C ALA A 438 17.16 -15.66 -6.47
N ARG A 439 18.46 -15.48 -6.18
CA ARG A 439 19.26 -14.35 -6.73
C ARG A 439 19.30 -14.30 -8.26
N ALA A 440 19.28 -15.46 -8.91
CA ALA A 440 19.40 -15.60 -10.36
C ALA A 440 18.04 -15.69 -11.07
N GLY A 441 16.96 -15.87 -10.31
CA GLY A 441 15.60 -15.97 -10.84
C GLY A 441 14.84 -14.66 -10.65
N PHE A 442 13.88 -14.42 -11.54
CA PHE A 442 12.88 -13.35 -11.40
C PHE A 442 13.48 -11.95 -11.25
N ASN A 443 14.54 -11.63 -12.00
CA ASN A 443 15.16 -10.30 -12.04
C ASN A 443 14.69 -9.46 -13.24
N GLU A 444 13.96 -10.07 -14.17
CA GLU A 444 13.44 -9.39 -15.34
C GLU A 444 12.09 -8.75 -15.01
N PHE A 445 11.84 -7.58 -15.59
CA PHE A 445 10.51 -6.99 -15.62
C PHE A 445 9.78 -7.55 -16.85
N ASP A 446 8.50 -7.85 -16.70
CA ASP A 446 7.66 -8.23 -17.83
C ASP A 446 7.37 -7.04 -18.76
N ARG A 447 6.63 -7.28 -19.84
CA ARG A 447 6.29 -6.23 -20.81
C ARG A 447 5.37 -5.14 -20.25
N LEU A 448 4.73 -5.40 -19.12
CA LEU A 448 3.88 -4.45 -18.41
C LEU A 448 4.65 -3.71 -17.30
N GLY A 449 5.94 -4.01 -17.11
CA GLY A 449 6.79 -3.38 -16.11
C GLY A 449 6.65 -3.99 -14.71
N HIS A 450 6.16 -5.23 -14.59
CA HIS A 450 6.02 -5.93 -13.32
C HIS A 450 7.17 -6.92 -13.06
N ASN A 451 7.59 -7.05 -11.81
CA ASN A 451 8.56 -8.04 -11.35
C ASN A 451 8.06 -8.76 -10.09
N LEU A 452 8.32 -10.07 -9.95
CA LEU A 452 7.81 -10.85 -8.80
C LEU A 452 8.39 -10.42 -7.43
N LYS A 453 9.56 -9.77 -7.39
CA LYS A 453 10.25 -9.38 -6.16
C LYS A 453 9.91 -7.96 -5.70
N VAL A 454 9.77 -7.04 -6.66
CA VAL A 454 9.59 -5.59 -6.40
C VAL A 454 8.29 -5.02 -6.98
N GLY A 455 7.45 -5.84 -7.60
CA GLY A 455 6.22 -5.41 -8.26
C GLY A 455 6.49 -4.43 -9.40
N ALA A 456 5.76 -3.32 -9.43
CA ALA A 456 5.99 -2.20 -10.36
C ALA A 456 7.24 -1.36 -10.04
N GLY A 457 7.98 -1.69 -8.97
CA GLY A 457 9.12 -0.91 -8.49
C GLY A 457 8.86 -0.21 -7.15
N ARG A 458 9.78 0.67 -6.75
CA ARG A 458 9.69 1.40 -5.48
C ARG A 458 8.69 2.53 -5.56
N VAL A 459 7.83 2.68 -4.56
CA VAL A 459 6.86 3.79 -4.49
C VAL A 459 7.56 5.15 -4.62
N ASN A 460 7.02 6.00 -5.49
CA ASN A 460 7.41 7.40 -5.63
C ASN A 460 6.19 8.28 -5.36
N THR A 461 6.05 8.72 -4.10
CA THR A 461 4.89 9.47 -3.60
C THR A 461 4.73 10.78 -4.35
N LEU A 462 5.84 11.46 -4.66
CA LEU A 462 5.81 12.74 -5.36
C LEU A 462 5.28 12.58 -6.78
N ALA A 463 5.82 11.61 -7.52
CA ALA A 463 5.35 11.31 -8.88
C ALA A 463 3.87 10.90 -8.88
N ALA A 464 3.46 10.00 -7.97
CA ALA A 464 2.06 9.59 -7.83
C ALA A 464 1.12 10.79 -7.55
N THR A 465 1.55 11.70 -6.67
CA THR A 465 0.78 12.91 -6.31
C THR A 465 0.66 13.88 -7.48
N LEU A 466 1.75 14.11 -8.22
CA LEU A 466 1.73 14.97 -9.41
C LEU A 466 0.81 14.39 -10.50
N ALA A 467 0.92 13.08 -10.77
CA ALA A 467 0.08 12.39 -11.73
C ALA A 467 -1.41 12.40 -11.34
N ALA A 468 -1.72 12.26 -10.05
CA ALA A 468 -3.08 12.35 -9.53
C ALA A 468 -3.69 13.75 -9.71
N GLY A 469 -2.86 14.79 -9.61
CA GLY A 469 -3.31 16.18 -9.61
C GLY A 469 -3.42 16.82 -10.99
N ASP A 470 -2.72 16.32 -12.00
CA ASP A 470 -2.60 16.99 -13.29
C ASP A 470 -2.29 16.00 -14.45
N PRO A 471 -3.07 16.01 -15.55
CA PRO A 471 -2.90 15.09 -16.68
C PRO A 471 -1.58 15.29 -17.45
N VAL A 472 -1.04 16.52 -17.48
CA VAL A 472 0.25 16.81 -18.12
C VAL A 472 1.38 16.23 -17.27
N CYS A 473 1.31 16.37 -15.94
CA CYS A 473 2.25 15.71 -15.04
C CYS A 473 2.21 14.19 -15.21
N ALA A 474 1.02 13.58 -15.27
CA ALA A 474 0.86 12.15 -15.52
C ALA A 474 1.52 11.73 -16.85
N ALA A 475 1.23 12.46 -17.93
CA ALA A 475 1.80 12.17 -19.25
C ALA A 475 3.33 12.26 -19.27
N LEU A 476 3.91 13.27 -18.62
CA LEU A 476 5.37 13.42 -18.49
C LEU A 476 5.99 12.26 -17.73
N LEU A 477 5.43 11.90 -16.58
CA LEU A 477 5.93 10.80 -15.75
C LEU A 477 5.82 9.42 -16.45
N LEU A 478 4.86 9.26 -17.36
CA LEU A 478 4.74 8.07 -18.21
C LEU A 478 5.76 8.03 -19.36
N THR A 479 6.50 9.12 -19.61
CA THR A 479 7.61 9.14 -20.58
C THR A 479 8.96 8.78 -19.97
N ARG A 480 9.03 8.53 -18.66
CA ARG A 480 10.25 8.13 -17.98
C ARG A 480 10.85 6.90 -18.67
N PRO A 481 12.19 6.84 -18.84
CA PRO A 481 12.84 5.62 -19.29
C PRO A 481 12.55 4.48 -18.30
N GLY A 482 12.58 3.23 -18.76
CA GLY A 482 12.26 2.02 -17.98
C GLY A 482 13.17 1.81 -16.75
N PRO A 483 13.92 0.70 -16.61
CA PRO A 483 14.92 0.62 -15.54
C PRO A 483 15.91 1.78 -15.69
N GLY A 484 15.82 2.76 -14.79
CA GLY A 484 16.56 4.01 -14.84
C GLY A 484 17.57 4.10 -13.69
N ARG A 485 18.35 5.18 -13.63
CA ARG A 485 19.13 5.46 -12.42
C ARG A 485 18.16 5.81 -11.30
N ILE A 486 17.90 4.87 -10.40
CA ILE A 486 17.30 5.22 -9.12
C ILE A 486 18.30 6.11 -8.38
N PRO A 487 17.91 7.30 -7.90
CA PRO A 487 18.79 8.15 -7.12
C PRO A 487 19.34 7.34 -5.95
N THR A 488 20.64 7.06 -6.00
CA THR A 488 21.35 6.31 -4.95
C THR A 488 21.49 7.14 -3.68
N ARG A 489 21.29 8.47 -3.76
CA ARG A 489 21.26 9.41 -2.64
C ARG A 489 20.34 10.61 -2.91
N GLY A 490 19.46 10.90 -1.96
CA GLY A 490 19.09 12.27 -1.59
C GLY A 490 18.04 13.04 -2.39
N VAL A 491 17.58 12.65 -3.58
CA VAL A 491 16.54 13.45 -4.26
C VAL A 491 15.66 12.57 -5.15
N ALA A 492 14.38 12.39 -4.79
CA ALA A 492 13.38 11.80 -5.69
C ALA A 492 13.33 12.56 -7.04
N GLU A 493 13.59 13.87 -7.01
CA GLU A 493 13.63 14.84 -8.11
C GLU A 493 14.91 14.81 -8.98
N SER A 494 15.65 13.69 -9.04
CA SER A 494 16.84 13.61 -9.91
C SER A 494 16.51 13.24 -11.37
N GLU A 495 15.24 12.94 -11.65
CA GLU A 495 14.79 12.45 -12.96
C GLU A 495 14.21 13.61 -13.79
N PRO A 496 14.63 13.78 -15.06
CA PRO A 496 14.20 14.89 -15.90
C PRO A 496 12.68 15.04 -16.03
N ALA A 497 11.94 13.96 -16.30
CA ALA A 497 10.49 14.05 -16.48
C ALA A 497 9.77 14.47 -15.18
N LEU A 498 10.26 14.05 -14.02
CA LEU A 498 9.75 14.48 -12.71
C LEU A 498 10.05 15.96 -12.45
N LEU A 499 11.26 16.45 -12.73
CA LEU A 499 11.60 17.88 -12.64
C LEU A 499 10.69 18.73 -13.54
N ARG A 500 10.39 18.24 -14.75
CA ARG A 500 9.45 18.89 -15.67
C ARG A 500 8.03 18.86 -15.11
N ALA A 501 7.57 17.73 -14.59
CA ALA A 501 6.25 17.63 -13.95
C ALA A 501 6.11 18.62 -12.77
N LEU A 502 7.16 18.75 -11.94
CA LEU A 502 7.23 19.73 -10.87
C LEU A 502 7.18 21.18 -11.38
N ALA A 503 7.96 21.50 -12.42
CA ALA A 503 7.98 22.83 -13.02
C ALA A 503 6.59 23.21 -13.56
N TRP A 504 5.94 22.31 -14.30
CA TRP A 504 4.57 22.48 -14.78
C TRP A 504 3.59 22.71 -13.63
N TYR A 505 3.60 21.85 -12.62
CA TYR A 505 2.69 21.94 -11.49
C TYR A 505 2.91 23.21 -10.66
N GLY A 506 4.17 23.61 -10.45
CA GLY A 506 4.54 24.82 -9.75
C GLY A 506 4.14 26.09 -10.50
N TRP A 507 4.36 26.10 -11.82
CA TRP A 507 3.98 27.21 -12.68
C TRP A 507 2.46 27.39 -12.76
N THR A 508 1.70 26.33 -13.05
CA THR A 508 0.23 26.42 -13.16
C THR A 508 -0.43 26.99 -11.89
N ARG A 509 0.15 26.74 -10.71
CA ARG A 509 -0.35 27.27 -9.44
C ARG A 509 -0.04 28.75 -9.19
N ARG A 510 1.02 29.31 -9.78
CA ARG A 510 1.51 30.67 -9.47
C ARG A 510 1.39 31.64 -10.64
N ALA A 511 1.37 31.13 -11.86
CA ALA A 511 1.33 31.91 -13.08
C ALA A 511 0.08 32.78 -13.27
N PRO A 512 -1.16 32.39 -12.84
CA PRO A 512 -2.35 33.18 -13.10
C PRO A 512 -2.22 34.66 -12.67
N ALA A 513 -1.56 34.92 -11.53
CA ALA A 513 -1.34 36.27 -11.00
C ALA A 513 -0.42 37.16 -11.87
N THR A 514 0.30 36.59 -12.84
CA THR A 514 1.33 37.28 -13.64
C THR A 514 1.10 37.21 -15.15
N LEU A 515 0.09 36.46 -15.58
CA LEU A 515 -0.27 36.29 -16.98
C LEU A 515 -1.24 37.39 -17.46
N GLY A 516 -0.98 37.89 -18.66
CA GLY A 516 -1.95 38.73 -19.39
C GLY A 516 -3.04 37.87 -20.05
N GLU A 517 -4.11 38.51 -20.49
CA GLU A 517 -5.10 37.86 -21.35
C GLU A 517 -4.51 37.52 -22.73
N PRO A 518 -4.95 36.44 -23.39
CA PRO A 518 -5.98 35.46 -22.99
C PRO A 518 -5.45 34.28 -22.16
N TRP A 519 -4.15 34.28 -21.83
CA TRP A 519 -3.46 33.15 -21.23
C TRP A 519 -3.86 32.88 -19.78
N ARG A 520 -4.23 33.94 -19.06
CA ARG A 520 -4.76 33.81 -17.70
C ARG A 520 -6.07 33.03 -17.68
N ALA A 521 -7.05 33.47 -18.47
CA ALA A 521 -8.33 32.78 -18.58
C ALA A 521 -8.14 31.30 -19.00
N LEU A 522 -7.30 31.03 -20.00
CA LEU A 522 -6.99 29.65 -20.43
C LEU A 522 -6.46 28.77 -19.30
N LEU A 523 -5.55 29.32 -18.49
CA LEU A 523 -4.96 28.58 -17.37
C LEU A 523 -5.96 28.40 -16.23
N GLU A 524 -6.75 29.43 -15.89
CA GLU A 524 -7.80 29.34 -14.87
C GLU A 524 -8.86 28.30 -15.26
N ASP A 525 -9.31 28.33 -16.52
CA ASP A 525 -10.26 27.34 -17.07
C ASP A 525 -9.68 25.92 -16.97
N TYR A 526 -8.40 25.73 -17.32
CA TYR A 526 -7.69 24.45 -17.18
C TYR A 526 -7.61 23.96 -15.74
N LEU A 527 -7.33 24.84 -14.78
CA LEU A 527 -7.19 24.48 -13.36
C LEU A 527 -8.51 23.95 -12.76
N GLN A 528 -9.66 24.35 -13.31
CA GLN A 528 -10.97 23.83 -12.88
C GLN A 528 -11.21 22.40 -13.37
N VAL A 529 -10.75 22.07 -14.57
CA VAL A 529 -11.03 20.77 -15.20
C VAL A 529 -9.92 19.73 -15.02
N ARG A 530 -8.71 20.15 -14.63
CA ARG A 530 -7.55 19.26 -14.50
C ARG A 530 -7.77 17.99 -13.65
N PRO A 531 -8.57 17.98 -12.54
CA PRO A 531 -8.74 16.75 -11.77
C PRO A 531 -9.55 15.68 -12.53
N SER A 532 -10.56 16.10 -13.30
CA SER A 532 -11.34 15.22 -14.17
C SER A 532 -10.50 14.73 -15.35
N LEU A 533 -9.68 15.61 -15.92
CA LEU A 533 -8.72 15.26 -16.96
C LEU A 533 -7.67 14.26 -16.45
N ALA A 534 -7.09 14.46 -15.26
CA ALA A 534 -6.11 13.54 -14.67
C ALA A 534 -6.70 12.13 -14.49
N ARG A 535 -7.95 12.04 -14.04
CA ARG A 535 -8.70 10.78 -13.96
C ARG A 535 -8.90 10.13 -15.33
N LEU A 536 -9.22 10.93 -16.36
CA LEU A 536 -9.44 10.42 -17.72
C LEU A 536 -8.18 9.79 -18.34
N VAL A 537 -6.97 10.21 -17.92
CA VAL A 537 -5.69 9.57 -18.32
C VAL A 537 -5.65 8.10 -17.90
N LEU A 538 -6.27 7.74 -16.78
CA LEU A 538 -6.27 6.36 -16.28
C LEU A 538 -7.11 5.43 -17.17
N HIS A 539 -8.23 5.93 -17.69
CA HIS A 539 -9.25 5.11 -18.35
C HIS A 539 -9.23 5.17 -19.88
N SER A 540 -8.82 6.30 -20.47
CA SER A 540 -8.75 6.41 -21.92
C SER A 540 -7.35 6.04 -22.42
N TRP A 541 -7.23 4.88 -23.06
CA TRP A 541 -6.01 4.52 -23.78
C TRP A 541 -5.69 5.54 -24.88
N ARG A 542 -6.68 5.91 -25.71
CA ARG A 542 -6.46 6.75 -26.90
C ARG A 542 -5.99 8.15 -26.50
N TRP A 543 -6.63 8.75 -25.52
CA TRP A 543 -6.27 10.09 -25.08
C TRP A 543 -4.97 10.09 -24.27
N ARG A 544 -4.73 9.09 -23.41
CA ARG A 544 -3.44 8.89 -22.75
C ARG A 544 -2.31 8.77 -23.78
N GLU A 545 -2.50 7.97 -24.82
CA GLU A 545 -1.52 7.85 -25.89
C GLU A 545 -1.26 9.19 -26.58
N ALA A 546 -2.32 9.92 -26.96
CA ALA A 546 -2.17 11.25 -27.57
C ALA A 546 -1.37 12.21 -26.67
N LEU A 547 -1.66 12.24 -25.38
CA LEU A 547 -0.93 13.04 -24.39
C LEU A 547 0.53 12.60 -24.26
N MET A 548 0.79 11.30 -24.22
CA MET A 548 2.17 10.78 -24.16
C MET A 548 2.96 11.14 -25.43
N TRP A 549 2.34 11.11 -26.61
CA TRP A 549 3.00 11.57 -27.84
C TRP A 549 3.35 13.05 -27.78
N LEU A 550 2.47 13.90 -27.24
CA LEU A 550 2.76 15.30 -26.99
C LEU A 550 3.90 15.45 -25.97
N ALA A 551 3.85 14.73 -24.85
CA ALA A 551 4.88 14.76 -23.81
C ALA A 551 6.25 14.32 -24.35
N ARG A 552 6.33 13.22 -25.12
CA ARG A 552 7.58 12.77 -25.77
C ARG A 552 8.11 13.80 -26.75
N HIS A 553 7.23 14.45 -27.51
CA HIS A 553 7.64 15.52 -28.41
C HIS A 553 8.24 16.70 -27.64
N LEU A 554 7.62 17.10 -26.53
CA LEU A 554 8.17 18.13 -25.64
C LEU A 554 9.52 17.71 -25.03
N MET A 555 9.66 16.45 -24.60
CA MET A 555 10.92 15.89 -24.12
C MET A 555 12.02 15.95 -25.19
N ALA A 556 11.72 15.60 -26.43
CA ALA A 556 12.69 15.67 -27.54
C ALA A 556 13.13 17.11 -27.83
N LEU A 557 12.19 18.08 -27.76
CA LEU A 557 12.53 19.50 -27.87
C LEU A 557 13.36 20.00 -26.67
N TRP A 558 13.21 19.40 -25.47
CA TRP A 558 14.01 19.74 -24.29
C TRP A 558 15.44 19.21 -24.36
N GLU A 559 15.64 17.97 -24.82
CA GLU A 559 16.99 17.37 -24.93
C GLU A 559 17.84 18.04 -26.03
N THR A 560 17.19 18.69 -26.99
CA THR A 560 17.86 19.35 -28.12
C THR A 560 18.12 20.85 -27.90
N GLY A 561 17.73 21.43 -26.76
CA GLY A 561 17.60 22.88 -26.62
C GLY A 561 18.29 23.54 -25.43
N ASP A 562 19.54 23.96 -25.63
CA ASP A 562 20.14 25.19 -25.05
C ASP A 562 20.15 26.34 -26.09
N VAL A 563 19.59 26.09 -27.29
CA VAL A 563 19.55 27.05 -28.39
C VAL A 563 18.13 27.59 -28.51
N THR A 564 17.86 28.65 -27.75
CA THR A 564 16.92 29.76 -27.99
C THR A 564 15.51 29.45 -28.53
N LEU A 565 14.50 30.16 -28.03
CA LEU A 565 13.18 30.26 -28.66
C LEU A 565 13.30 30.85 -30.08
N GLU A 566 13.65 30.02 -31.06
CA GLU A 566 13.96 30.42 -32.42
C GLU A 566 12.69 30.83 -33.20
N THR A 567 12.92 31.40 -34.38
CA THR A 567 11.86 31.80 -35.32
C THR A 567 10.96 30.61 -35.69
N VAL A 568 9.67 30.91 -35.87
CA VAL A 568 8.61 29.92 -36.13
C VAL A 568 9.02 28.96 -37.25
N GLY A 569 9.07 27.65 -36.94
CA GLY A 569 9.30 26.59 -37.93
C GLY A 569 10.73 26.06 -38.05
N ALA A 570 11.70 26.55 -37.28
CA ALA A 570 13.08 26.08 -37.33
C ALA A 570 13.27 24.62 -36.83
N HIS A 571 12.61 24.25 -35.73
CA HIS A 571 12.70 22.90 -35.13
C HIS A 571 11.33 22.20 -34.98
N ASP A 572 10.25 22.95 -34.68
CA ASP A 572 8.91 22.38 -34.47
C ASP A 572 8.17 22.07 -35.79
N HIS A 573 8.49 22.71 -36.91
CA HIS A 573 7.80 22.54 -38.23
C HIS A 573 6.25 22.50 -38.17
N GLY A 574 5.62 23.07 -37.11
CA GLY A 574 4.17 23.00 -36.84
C GLY A 574 3.67 21.69 -36.22
N ALA A 575 4.55 20.81 -35.75
CA ALA A 575 4.20 19.53 -35.17
C ALA A 575 3.49 19.68 -33.82
N LEU A 576 3.91 20.62 -32.95
CA LEU A 576 3.31 20.85 -31.64
C LEU A 576 1.83 21.22 -31.74
N VAL A 577 1.49 22.11 -32.68
CA VAL A 577 0.09 22.49 -32.96
C VAL A 577 -0.71 21.27 -33.39
N ARG A 578 -0.17 20.44 -34.30
CA ARG A 578 -0.84 19.22 -34.77
C ARG A 578 -0.97 18.18 -33.65
N ARG A 579 0.03 18.03 -32.77
CA ARG A 579 -0.02 17.13 -31.61
C ARG A 579 -1.08 17.58 -30.61
N LEU A 580 -1.16 18.89 -30.34
CA LEU A 580 -2.19 19.44 -29.48
C LEU A 580 -3.58 19.28 -30.08
N ALA A 581 -3.75 19.58 -31.37
CA ALA A 581 -5.02 19.35 -32.07
C ALA A 581 -5.45 17.88 -31.99
N TYR A 582 -4.53 16.93 -32.20
CA TYR A 582 -4.80 15.51 -32.05
C TYR A 582 -5.19 15.11 -30.61
N VAL A 583 -4.55 15.70 -29.59
CA VAL A 583 -4.93 15.49 -28.17
C VAL A 583 -6.36 15.96 -27.92
N LEU A 584 -6.75 17.12 -28.46
CA LEU A 584 -8.09 17.69 -28.28
C LEU A 584 -9.15 16.92 -29.05
N GLU A 585 -8.83 16.47 -30.27
CA GLU A 585 -9.69 15.57 -31.05
C GLU A 585 -9.89 14.24 -30.33
N ALA A 586 -8.80 13.63 -29.85
CA ALA A 586 -8.86 12.41 -29.07
C ALA A 586 -9.69 12.60 -27.79
N LEU A 587 -9.58 13.73 -27.11
CA LEU A 587 -10.43 14.04 -25.96
C LEU A 587 -11.90 14.14 -26.37
N ARG A 588 -12.22 14.91 -27.41
CA ARG A 588 -13.60 15.09 -27.89
C ARG A 588 -14.28 13.75 -28.08
N LEU A 589 -13.68 12.85 -28.87
CA LEU A 589 -14.38 11.59 -29.15
C LEU A 589 -14.39 10.64 -27.96
N GLU A 590 -13.59 10.87 -26.89
CA GLU A 590 -13.74 10.12 -25.64
C GLU A 590 -14.95 10.62 -24.85
N LEU A 591 -15.15 11.95 -24.79
CA LEU A 591 -16.30 12.56 -24.13
C LEU A 591 -17.64 12.26 -24.82
N GLU A 592 -17.62 11.84 -26.08
CA GLU A 592 -18.79 11.34 -26.81
C GLU A 592 -19.15 9.88 -26.44
N THR A 593 -18.21 9.14 -25.83
CA THR A 593 -18.48 7.75 -25.42
C THR A 593 -19.31 7.67 -24.14
N VAL A 594 -19.99 6.54 -23.96
CA VAL A 594 -20.77 6.28 -22.73
C VAL A 594 -19.87 6.16 -21.49
N ALA A 595 -18.59 5.80 -21.66
CA ALA A 595 -17.64 5.59 -20.57
C ALA A 595 -17.36 6.87 -19.77
N PHE A 596 -17.42 8.04 -20.41
CA PHE A 596 -17.08 9.34 -19.80
C PHE A 596 -18.28 10.28 -19.67
N ARG A 597 -19.50 9.74 -19.64
CA ARG A 597 -20.74 10.53 -19.55
C ARG A 597 -20.78 11.42 -18.29
N HIS A 598 -20.13 11.02 -17.21
CA HIS A 598 -20.10 11.80 -15.97
C HIS A 598 -19.17 13.00 -16.06
N GLU A 599 -18.01 12.85 -16.71
CA GLU A 599 -17.01 13.89 -16.89
C GLU A 599 -17.35 14.84 -18.05
N ALA A 600 -18.05 14.34 -19.08
CA ALA A 600 -18.35 15.07 -20.31
C ALA A 600 -18.98 16.46 -20.11
N PRO A 601 -20.01 16.67 -19.27
CA PRO A 601 -20.62 18.00 -19.11
C PRO A 601 -19.65 19.08 -18.62
N ALA A 602 -18.72 18.71 -17.73
CA ALA A 602 -17.72 19.64 -17.21
C ALA A 602 -16.59 19.89 -18.22
N LEU A 603 -16.24 18.89 -19.04
CA LEU A 603 -15.10 18.95 -19.94
C LEU A 603 -15.43 19.50 -21.34
N GLN A 604 -16.64 19.30 -21.85
CA GLN A 604 -17.04 19.73 -23.20
C GLN A 604 -16.99 21.25 -23.36
N GLY A 605 -17.59 21.99 -22.42
CA GLY A 605 -17.59 23.46 -22.48
C GLY A 605 -16.19 24.08 -22.36
N TRP A 606 -15.28 23.42 -21.63
CA TRP A 606 -13.87 23.80 -21.58
C TRP A 606 -13.15 23.51 -22.90
N LEU A 607 -13.39 22.32 -23.47
CA LEU A 607 -12.75 21.87 -24.71
C LEU A 607 -13.09 22.80 -25.89
N GLU A 608 -14.38 23.14 -26.07
CA GLU A 608 -14.84 24.04 -27.13
C GLU A 608 -14.17 25.42 -27.04
N GLN A 609 -14.08 25.98 -25.83
CA GLN A 609 -13.41 27.26 -25.59
C GLN A 609 -11.91 27.19 -25.88
N LEU A 610 -11.25 26.11 -25.47
CA LEU A 610 -9.83 25.90 -25.73
C LEU A 610 -9.56 25.83 -27.23
N GLU A 611 -10.34 25.06 -27.99
CA GLU A 611 -10.18 24.92 -29.43
C GLU A 611 -10.45 26.21 -30.18
N GLN A 612 -11.50 26.95 -29.80
CA GLN A 612 -11.77 28.26 -30.39
C GLN A 612 -10.57 29.20 -30.18
N ARG A 613 -10.03 29.25 -28.96
CA ARG A 613 -8.86 30.08 -28.62
C ARG A 613 -7.60 29.62 -29.34
N LEU A 614 -7.41 28.32 -29.56
CA LEU A 614 -6.24 27.77 -30.27
C LEU A 614 -6.32 27.94 -31.79
N SER A 615 -7.52 27.94 -32.38
CA SER A 615 -7.72 28.06 -33.83
C SER A 615 -7.19 29.38 -34.42
N VAL A 616 -7.05 30.39 -33.58
CA VAL A 616 -6.56 31.73 -33.95
C VAL A 616 -5.10 31.98 -33.53
N LEU A 617 -4.44 31.02 -32.86
CA LEU A 617 -3.09 31.17 -32.31
C LEU A 617 -2.03 30.47 -33.19
N PRO A 618 -0.98 31.19 -33.65
CA PRO A 618 0.16 30.57 -34.32
C PRO A 618 0.97 29.66 -33.37
N GLY A 619 1.53 28.55 -33.87
CA GLY A 619 2.30 27.58 -33.07
C GLY A 619 3.47 28.17 -32.27
N GLY A 620 4.13 29.21 -32.79
CA GLY A 620 5.18 29.92 -32.05
C GLY A 620 4.69 30.59 -30.75
N HIS A 621 3.41 30.91 -30.63
CA HIS A 621 2.85 31.42 -29.38
C HIS A 621 2.70 30.32 -28.33
N LEU A 622 2.34 29.10 -28.73
CA LEU A 622 2.30 27.95 -27.82
C LEU A 622 3.69 27.58 -27.33
N GLN A 623 4.68 27.58 -28.23
CA GLN A 623 6.07 27.35 -27.84
C GLN A 623 6.56 28.44 -26.88
N ARG A 624 6.27 29.72 -27.13
CA ARG A 624 6.61 30.81 -26.18
C ARG A 624 5.85 30.72 -24.86
N PHE A 625 4.61 30.24 -24.87
CA PHE A 625 3.83 30.03 -23.66
C PHE A 625 4.41 28.91 -22.79
N ILE A 626 4.86 27.82 -23.40
CA ILE A 626 5.44 26.66 -22.70
C ILE A 626 6.90 26.94 -22.28
N PHE A 627 7.73 27.45 -23.19
CA PHE A 627 9.19 27.54 -23.06
C PHE A 627 9.71 28.97 -22.83
N GLY A 628 8.84 29.99 -22.84
CA GLY A 628 9.23 31.40 -22.66
C GLY A 628 9.83 31.72 -21.29
N ARG A 629 10.44 32.91 -21.15
CA ARG A 629 10.95 33.43 -19.85
C ARG A 629 9.90 33.48 -18.72
N ARG A 630 8.60 33.45 -19.06
CA ARG A 630 7.47 33.36 -18.13
C ARG A 630 6.65 32.06 -18.27
N GLY A 631 7.13 31.13 -19.10
CA GLY A 631 6.47 29.87 -19.39
C GLY A 631 6.71 28.81 -18.32
N ALA A 632 6.01 27.68 -18.45
CA ALA A 632 6.00 26.59 -17.48
C ALA A 632 7.38 25.99 -17.18
N PHE A 633 8.32 26.10 -18.12
CA PHE A 633 9.63 25.47 -18.03
C PHE A 633 10.80 26.47 -18.10
N SER A 634 10.56 27.75 -17.80
CA SER A 634 11.66 28.71 -17.64
C SER A 634 12.57 28.28 -16.48
N GLU A 635 13.86 28.66 -16.50
CA GLU A 635 14.83 28.39 -15.42
C GLU A 635 14.31 28.71 -14.01
N LYS A 636 13.44 29.72 -13.86
CA LYS A 636 12.83 30.08 -12.57
C LYS A 636 11.94 28.96 -11.95
N TRP A 637 11.39 28.08 -12.78
CA TRP A 637 10.46 27.00 -12.38
C TRP A 637 11.12 25.63 -12.38
N MET A 638 12.22 25.47 -13.11
CA MET A 638 13.08 24.31 -13.00
C MET A 638 13.93 24.49 -11.75
N ILE A 639 13.83 23.57 -10.80
CA ILE A 639 14.73 23.56 -9.65
C ILE A 639 16.15 23.44 -10.23
N PRO A 640 17.11 24.33 -9.88
CA PRO A 640 18.49 24.19 -10.34
C PRO A 640 18.98 22.80 -9.93
N GLU A 641 19.88 22.21 -10.72
CA GLU A 641 20.53 20.93 -10.38
C GLU A 641 20.78 20.81 -8.87
N PRO A 642 20.57 19.63 -8.27
CA PRO A 642 20.79 19.48 -6.85
C PRO A 642 22.27 19.78 -6.58
N ASN A 643 22.55 20.95 -5.99
CA ASN A 643 23.78 21.22 -5.27
C ASN A 643 23.82 20.26 -4.09
N ILE A 644 24.26 19.04 -4.37
CA ILE A 644 24.74 18.11 -3.36
C ILE A 644 25.97 18.81 -2.79
N PHE A 645 25.88 19.20 -1.52
CA PHE A 645 26.84 20.02 -0.74
C PHE A 645 26.69 21.55 -0.82
N SER A 646 25.54 22.10 -0.40
CA SER A 646 25.57 23.34 0.39
C SER A 646 24.47 23.32 1.45
N VAL A 647 24.81 22.76 2.61
CA VAL A 647 24.16 23.13 3.85
C VAL A 647 24.59 24.57 4.12
N ASP A 648 23.68 25.53 4.00
CA ASP A 648 23.79 26.78 4.75
C ASP A 648 22.47 27.01 5.50
N PRO A 649 22.50 27.03 6.84
CA PRO A 649 21.30 27.11 7.67
C PRO A 649 20.66 28.51 7.63
N PRO A 650 19.35 28.62 7.91
CA PRO A 650 18.54 29.77 7.52
C PRO A 650 18.50 30.85 8.61
N TRP A 651 19.60 31.53 8.93
CA TRP A 651 19.57 32.73 9.78
C TRP A 651 20.76 33.63 9.49
N LEU A 652 20.56 34.75 8.79
CA LEU A 652 21.32 36.02 8.89
C LEU A 652 20.93 36.94 7.72
N PHE A 653 19.90 37.77 7.94
CA PHE A 653 20.02 39.18 7.56
C PHE A 653 20.00 39.96 8.86
N PRO A 654 20.82 41.01 8.97
CA PRO A 654 20.19 42.31 8.77
C PRO A 654 20.91 43.13 7.70
N ASP A 655 20.09 43.84 6.92
CA ASP A 655 20.51 44.97 6.11
C ASP A 655 21.39 45.93 6.92
N VAL A 656 22.59 46.26 6.42
CA VAL A 656 23.18 47.61 6.53
C VAL A 656 24.20 47.79 5.40
N GLY A 657 23.95 48.75 4.50
CA GLY A 657 24.93 49.27 3.54
C GLY A 657 24.42 49.44 2.12
#